data_AF-A0A842ZZ11-F1
#
_entry.id   AF-A0A842ZZ11-F1
#
_cell.length_a   1.000
_cell.length_b   1.000
_cell.length_c   1.000
_cell.angle_alpha   90.00
_cell.angle_beta   90.00
_cell.angle_gamma   90.00
#
_symmetry.space_group_name_H-M   'P 1'
#
loop_
_entity.id
_entity.type
_entity.pdbx_description
1 polymer ?
#
loop_
_entity_poly.entity_id
_entity_poly.type
_entity_poly.pdbx_seq_one_letter_code
_entity_poly.pdbx_strand_id
1 'polypeptide(L)'
;MNRNLNTHVLLSTVMISVNIICILLALNLLSNNFGIVSPPLLHLITISLLLGVLLLNLPLQHTIRTLRKENPHLMKLIMGLILLVGAFLLLIFSLNQLLWISSIPLLISGLDLILQAVDRKRKELPLLAVASFGYALVFLIFQTIPFSWYIHQQCSLLASHTIGIIIGTPLLLGPATSGLGILLIFLIFLISSFLLQAKKTRKEIAWFTVCSGGLFFVWILYLVILGFVSFTSKNDTVNLHPLLFLFCLIPTFGYLLRYRFKETPTDAIPRNGNYKKILKNGAVWAVVLLFLSVTMLTIFVNSEASPVEHRKVLFYGEHMLGTWDLPEYGKYGKDAVGMFGLWPVYLTTLGYETEIIVENKTMFLDTTQASNQNITRYMNFTAYTTVIESQKITKQLLNDTSIFVVTNLNISFSSEEQIIIWEYVNNGGSLLILGDHTNVGGMQDPLNELLAPVGISFRFDAALPLDEKFKWLTCTQLLHHPITSPLTSLDELQYGVGASLNITASSFPVIIGTYALSDDGNQSNKDIAYLGDYEYNKGEQLGDLILVAGAYYGEGKVLVFGDTSSFQNPAIAFSFPFIQSTFNWLASKQTATTNTLQMGISMVSLIGAIIVYRFFKNKTIPFALFPIILCTALLLSTSLNPLLIDNNKMTGNIVFIDASHSERFTLESFTDESVNGLIVNLHRNNYLPILLREFSKEKITTSKILIFVAPTTAFTGDEVAFLKQYMTNGGFILLATGYEDKEASLPLLQAFDVDVEQIPLGPVPYVEGNTTLYQNEPRFVDSWPLSFKENQTISYYNFTWADLTYHLVVFIKHGAGGLLIISDSQYLLDKNIESIYDYWPGNILFLKYLLNELQTMEELR
;
A
#
# COMPACT_ATOMS: atom_id res chain seq x y z
N MET A 1 20.74 41.05 40.13
CA MET A 1 19.48 41.08 39.34
C MET A 1 19.66 40.90 37.82
N ASN A 2 20.79 41.30 37.20
CA ASN A 2 21.01 41.13 35.74
C ASN A 2 21.30 39.68 35.24
N ARG A 3 21.71 38.74 36.09
CA ARG A 3 22.02 37.35 35.67
C ARG A 3 20.80 36.51 35.32
N ASN A 4 19.65 36.74 35.97
CA ASN A 4 18.41 35.98 35.72
C ASN A 4 17.69 36.40 34.43
N LEU A 5 17.83 37.66 33.99
CA LEU A 5 17.18 38.15 32.78
C LEU A 5 17.79 37.53 31.51
N ASN A 6 19.13 37.44 31.46
CA ASN A 6 19.86 36.87 30.32
C ASN A 6 19.65 35.36 30.18
N THR A 7 19.52 34.63 31.30
CA THR A 7 19.23 33.18 31.27
C THR A 7 17.82 32.89 30.77
N HIS A 8 16.81 33.65 31.18
CA HIS A 8 15.44 33.49 30.66
C HIS A 8 15.31 33.81 29.16
N VAL A 9 16.01 34.84 28.67
CA VAL A 9 16.03 35.19 27.24
C VAL A 9 16.74 34.11 26.43
N LEU A 10 17.89 33.62 26.91
CA LEU A 10 18.62 32.54 26.26
C LEU A 10 17.78 31.25 26.18
N LEU A 11 17.15 30.86 27.28
CA LEU A 11 16.29 29.67 27.34
C LEU A 11 15.09 29.80 26.38
N SER A 12 14.53 30.99 26.24
CA SER A 12 13.43 31.25 25.31
C SER A 12 13.86 31.13 23.85
N THR A 13 15.05 31.62 23.49
CA THR A 13 15.58 31.54 22.12
C THR A 13 15.92 30.11 21.75
N VAL A 14 16.55 29.35 22.67
CA VAL A 14 16.84 27.91 22.47
C VAL A 14 15.55 27.13 22.22
N MET A 15 14.50 27.39 23.01
CA MET A 15 13.20 26.72 22.82
C MET A 15 12.55 26.99 21.46
N ILE A 16 12.68 28.22 20.93
CA ILE A 16 12.19 28.54 19.57
C ILE A 16 12.91 27.66 18.55
N SER A 17 14.24 27.58 18.62
CA SER A 17 15.04 26.78 17.70
C SER A 17 14.69 25.29 17.78
N VAL A 18 14.54 24.75 19.00
CA VAL A 18 14.14 23.35 19.22
C VAL A 18 12.78 23.07 18.59
N ASN A 19 11.77 23.91 18.86
CA ASN A 19 10.43 23.75 18.28
C ASN A 19 10.47 23.76 16.75
N ILE A 20 11.22 24.67 16.14
CA ILE A 20 11.34 24.77 14.68
C ILE A 20 12.02 23.52 14.10
N ILE A 21 13.16 23.10 14.65
CA ILE A 21 13.88 21.91 14.19
C ILE A 21 12.99 20.68 14.30
N CYS A 22 12.36 20.48 15.46
CA CYS A 22 11.48 19.34 15.70
C CYS A 22 10.31 19.30 14.71
N ILE A 23 9.57 20.39 14.53
CA ILE A 23 8.42 20.39 13.61
C ILE A 23 8.84 20.19 12.15
N LEU A 24 9.93 20.81 11.70
CA LEU A 24 10.42 20.60 10.34
C LEU A 24 10.94 19.16 10.13
N LEU A 25 11.56 18.58 11.17
CA LEU A 25 11.97 17.17 11.14
C LEU A 25 10.75 16.24 11.08
N ALA A 26 9.73 16.47 11.92
CA ALA A 26 8.47 15.70 11.90
C ALA A 26 7.80 15.69 10.52
N LEU A 27 7.73 16.85 9.85
CA LEU A 27 7.18 16.93 8.49
C LEU A 27 7.98 16.09 7.49
N ASN A 28 9.31 16.11 7.56
CA ASN A 28 10.14 15.33 6.66
C ASN A 28 10.06 13.81 6.94
N LEU A 29 10.00 13.41 8.21
CA LEU A 29 9.87 12.01 8.62
C LEU A 29 8.52 11.43 8.16
N LEU A 30 7.41 12.14 8.38
CA LEU A 30 6.09 11.69 7.92
C LEU A 30 5.92 11.70 6.41
N SER A 31 6.73 12.48 5.69
CA SER A 31 6.76 12.49 4.22
C SER A 31 7.73 11.49 3.61
N ASN A 32 8.40 10.66 4.43
CA ASN A 32 9.41 9.69 4.00
C ASN A 32 10.59 10.32 3.22
N ASN A 33 11.00 11.55 3.54
CA ASN A 33 12.11 12.24 2.86
C ASN A 33 13.52 11.78 3.31
N PHE A 34 13.61 10.77 4.18
CA PHE A 34 14.82 10.39 4.90
C PHE A 34 15.40 9.05 4.46
N GLY A 35 15.25 8.69 3.19
CA GLY A 35 15.86 7.48 2.63
C GLY A 35 15.12 6.20 2.99
N ILE A 36 15.86 5.08 2.88
CA ILE A 36 15.37 3.71 3.03
C ILE A 36 15.25 3.37 4.53
N VAL A 37 14.24 3.93 5.18
CA VAL A 37 13.93 3.64 6.58
C VAL A 37 12.47 3.21 6.66
N SER A 38 12.18 2.20 7.49
CA SER A 38 10.82 1.68 7.59
C SER A 38 9.82 2.78 8.00
N PRO A 39 8.73 2.98 7.25
CA PRO A 39 7.73 4.01 7.57
C PRO A 39 7.17 3.91 9.00
N PRO A 40 6.90 2.72 9.58
CA PRO A 40 6.48 2.60 10.97
C PRO A 40 7.49 3.16 11.97
N LEU A 41 8.79 2.98 11.73
CA LEU A 41 9.84 3.53 12.59
C LEU A 41 9.90 5.06 12.49
N LEU A 42 9.85 5.62 11.27
CA LEU A 42 9.80 7.08 11.07
C LEU A 42 8.56 7.70 11.74
N HIS A 43 7.43 7.00 11.68
CA HIS A 43 6.20 7.40 12.33
C HIS A 43 6.32 7.40 13.86
N LEU A 44 6.87 6.32 14.46
CA LEU A 44 7.11 6.23 15.91
C LEU A 44 8.06 7.31 16.42
N ILE A 45 9.16 7.57 15.69
CA ILE A 45 10.10 8.65 16.00
C ILE A 45 9.38 10.00 15.97
N THR A 46 8.51 10.22 14.98
CA THR A 46 7.73 11.45 14.88
C THR A 46 6.80 11.64 16.07
N ILE A 47 6.04 10.62 16.46
CA ILE A 47 5.13 10.68 17.63
C ILE A 47 5.94 11.04 18.89
N SER A 48 7.08 10.38 19.09
CA SER A 48 7.97 10.63 20.23
C SER A 48 8.51 12.06 20.24
N LEU A 49 8.89 12.57 19.07
CA LEU A 49 9.40 13.92 18.90
C LEU A 49 8.32 14.99 19.14
N LEU A 50 7.10 14.78 18.64
CA LEU A 50 5.96 15.67 18.88
C LEU A 50 5.51 15.66 20.35
N LEU A 51 5.58 14.50 21.01
CA LEU A 51 5.36 14.39 22.45
C LEU A 51 6.43 15.18 23.23
N GLY A 52 7.70 15.13 22.79
CA GLY A 52 8.77 15.96 23.33
C GLY A 52 8.48 17.46 23.21
N VAL A 53 8.07 17.92 22.02
CA VAL A 53 7.64 19.32 21.80
C VAL A 53 6.50 19.71 22.74
N LEU A 54 5.53 18.82 22.95
CA LEU A 54 4.44 19.05 23.87
C LEU A 54 4.93 19.21 25.31
N LEU A 55 5.70 18.24 25.83
CA LEU A 55 6.17 18.22 27.21
C LEU A 55 7.05 19.43 27.54
N LEU A 56 7.88 19.88 26.60
CA LEU A 56 8.75 21.05 26.80
C LEU A 56 7.98 22.39 26.83
N ASN A 57 6.80 22.46 26.20
CA ASN A 57 6.03 23.69 26.13
C ASN A 57 4.86 23.75 27.12
N LEU A 58 4.27 22.61 27.47
CA LEU A 58 3.04 22.54 28.27
C LEU A 58 3.31 22.75 29.77
N PRO A 59 2.79 23.82 30.41
CA PRO A 59 2.99 24.05 31.84
C PRO A 59 1.99 23.23 32.68
N LEU A 60 2.20 21.91 32.77
CA LEU A 60 1.26 20.92 33.33
C LEU A 60 0.55 21.37 34.62
N GLN A 61 1.32 21.84 35.62
CA GLN A 61 0.77 22.29 36.90
C GLN A 61 -0.16 23.51 36.78
N HIS A 62 0.16 24.45 35.89
CA HIS A 62 -0.69 25.63 35.66
C HIS A 62 -1.93 25.24 34.86
N THR A 63 -1.78 24.38 33.85
CA THR A 63 -2.90 23.86 33.06
C THR A 63 -3.94 23.17 33.95
N ILE A 64 -3.51 22.29 34.86
CA ILE A 64 -4.38 21.58 35.81
C ILE A 64 -5.06 22.55 36.79
N ARG A 65 -4.34 23.56 37.29
CA ARG A 65 -4.92 24.58 38.18
C ARG A 65 -5.97 25.43 37.48
N THR A 66 -5.74 25.77 36.21
CA THR A 66 -6.68 26.54 35.39
C THR A 66 -7.95 25.76 35.07
N LEU A 67 -7.86 24.45 34.88
CA LEU A 67 -9.04 23.56 34.73
C LEU A 67 -9.94 23.53 35.97
N ARG A 68 -9.37 23.71 37.17
CA ARG A 68 -10.10 23.63 38.44
C ARG A 68 -10.71 24.94 38.92
N LYS A 69 -10.39 26.08 38.28
CA LYS A 69 -10.91 27.40 38.64
C LYS A 69 -11.86 27.91 37.57
N GLU A 70 -12.85 28.72 37.96
CA GLU A 70 -13.63 29.51 37.01
C GLU A 70 -12.70 30.53 36.32
N ASN A 71 -12.17 30.16 35.15
CA ASN A 71 -11.31 31.02 34.34
C ASN A 71 -12.07 31.48 33.08
N PRO A 72 -12.09 32.79 32.75
CA PRO A 72 -12.71 33.31 31.53
C PRO A 72 -12.14 32.72 30.22
N HIS A 73 -10.98 32.05 30.26
CA HIS A 73 -10.31 31.40 29.13
C HIS A 73 -10.50 29.87 29.09
N LEU A 74 -11.37 29.30 29.94
CA LEU A 74 -11.62 27.86 30.03
C LEU A 74 -11.98 27.22 28.67
N MET A 75 -12.78 27.89 27.83
CA MET A 75 -13.14 27.38 26.50
C MET A 75 -11.95 27.24 25.55
N LYS A 76 -10.95 28.14 25.61
CA LYS A 76 -9.73 28.02 24.80
C LYS A 76 -8.91 26.82 25.25
N LEU A 77 -8.85 26.59 26.56
CA LEU A 77 -8.15 25.45 27.14
C LEU A 77 -8.79 24.12 26.73
N ILE A 78 -10.12 24.01 26.85
CA ILE A 78 -10.86 22.80 26.44
C ILE A 78 -10.67 22.54 24.94
N MET A 79 -10.87 23.56 24.10
CA MET A 79 -10.67 23.43 22.66
C MET A 79 -9.25 23.00 22.33
N GLY A 80 -8.24 23.63 22.94
CA GLY A 80 -6.84 23.28 22.72
C GLY A 80 -6.52 21.84 23.12
N LEU A 81 -7.09 21.34 24.23
CA LEU A 81 -6.97 19.94 24.64
C LEU A 81 -7.66 18.98 23.65
N ILE A 82 -8.85 19.32 23.15
CA ILE A 82 -9.55 18.51 22.14
C ILE A 82 -8.72 18.41 20.86
N LEU A 83 -8.18 19.52 20.36
CA LEU A 83 -7.35 19.51 19.15
C LEU A 83 -6.07 18.71 19.36
N LEU A 84 -5.47 18.80 20.54
CA LEU A 84 -4.26 18.07 20.88
C LEU A 84 -4.51 16.56 20.94
N VAL A 85 -5.53 16.14 21.67
CA VAL A 85 -5.93 14.71 21.75
C VAL A 85 -6.33 14.21 20.37
N GLY A 86 -7.16 14.95 19.65
CA GLY A 86 -7.58 14.61 18.29
C GLY A 86 -6.40 14.44 17.33
N ALA A 87 -5.40 15.31 17.39
CA ALA A 87 -4.19 15.17 16.56
C ALA A 87 -3.40 13.89 16.87
N PHE A 88 -3.22 13.54 18.16
CA PHE A 88 -2.56 12.29 18.53
C PHE A 88 -3.41 11.05 18.19
N LEU A 89 -4.72 11.12 18.32
CA LEU A 89 -5.60 10.03 17.86
C LEU A 89 -5.46 9.81 16.35
N LEU A 90 -5.41 10.89 15.56
CA LEU A 90 -5.16 10.80 14.12
C LEU A 90 -3.78 10.22 13.80
N LEU A 91 -2.74 10.59 14.55
CA LEU A 91 -1.40 10.00 14.36
C LEU A 91 -1.40 8.51 14.71
N ILE A 92 -2.02 8.11 15.82
CA ILE A 92 -1.91 6.73 16.32
C ILE A 92 -2.81 5.75 15.55
N PHE A 93 -4.03 6.16 15.19
CA PHE A 93 -5.06 5.24 14.69
C PHE A 93 -5.36 5.36 13.20
N SER A 94 -4.89 6.42 12.51
CA SER A 94 -5.03 6.53 11.06
C SER A 94 -3.97 5.68 10.36
N LEU A 95 -4.34 5.01 9.27
CA LEU A 95 -3.39 4.41 8.31
C LEU A 95 -3.03 5.36 7.16
N ASN A 96 -3.73 6.50 7.05
CA ASN A 96 -3.55 7.46 5.97
C ASN A 96 -2.47 8.52 6.30
N GLN A 97 -1.39 8.53 5.50
CA GLN A 97 -0.28 9.47 5.60
C GLN A 97 -0.71 10.95 5.47
N LEU A 98 -1.75 11.26 4.68
CA LEU A 98 -2.30 12.61 4.56
C LEU A 98 -2.85 13.12 5.89
N LEU A 99 -3.51 12.25 6.66
CA LEU A 99 -4.02 12.59 7.99
C LEU A 99 -2.88 12.78 8.99
N TRP A 100 -1.80 11.98 8.90
CA TRP A 100 -0.62 12.17 9.76
C TRP A 100 0.00 13.55 9.58
N ILE A 101 0.28 13.96 8.34
CA ILE A 101 0.88 15.27 8.05
C ILE A 101 -0.08 16.41 8.43
N SER A 102 -1.38 16.24 8.16
CA SER A 102 -2.41 17.24 8.49
C SER A 102 -2.65 17.39 10.01
N SER A 103 -2.28 16.39 10.82
CA SER A 103 -2.39 16.45 12.27
C SER A 103 -1.36 17.39 12.91
N ILE A 104 -0.20 17.64 12.30
CA ILE A 104 0.84 18.52 12.83
C ILE A 104 0.33 19.96 13.03
N PRO A 105 -0.23 20.65 12.02
CA PRO A 105 -0.77 21.99 12.22
C PRO A 105 -1.97 22.01 13.19
N LEU A 106 -2.72 20.91 13.30
CA LEU A 106 -3.78 20.74 14.29
C LEU A 106 -3.22 20.70 15.73
N LEU A 107 -2.17 19.91 15.96
CA LEU A 107 -1.46 19.79 17.23
C LEU A 107 -0.85 21.13 17.66
N ILE A 108 -0.16 21.81 16.75
CA ILE A 108 0.47 23.12 17.02
C ILE A 108 -0.61 24.15 17.37
N SER A 109 -1.74 24.15 16.65
CA SER A 109 -2.87 25.04 16.94
C SER A 109 -3.50 24.75 18.31
N GLY A 110 -3.63 23.48 18.68
CA GLY A 110 -4.08 23.05 20.00
C GLY A 110 -3.15 23.53 21.12
N LEU A 111 -1.85 23.32 20.95
CA LEU A 111 -0.82 23.78 21.89
C LEU A 111 -0.85 25.31 22.07
N ASP A 112 -0.95 26.07 20.98
CA ASP A 112 -1.04 27.53 21.03
C ASP A 112 -2.28 28.01 21.81
N LEU A 113 -3.45 27.38 21.59
CA LEU A 113 -4.68 27.70 22.34
C LEU A 113 -4.55 27.40 23.84
N ILE A 114 -3.92 26.28 24.22
CA ILE A 114 -3.67 25.94 25.62
C ILE A 114 -2.76 27.00 26.26
N LEU A 115 -1.67 27.36 25.59
CA LEU A 115 -0.72 28.35 26.11
C LEU A 115 -1.38 29.71 26.29
N GLN A 116 -2.18 30.16 25.31
CA GLN A 116 -2.96 31.38 25.41
C GLN A 116 -3.93 31.37 26.60
N ALA A 117 -4.50 30.22 26.97
CA ALA A 117 -5.44 30.11 28.09
C ALA A 117 -4.76 30.19 29.47
N VAL A 118 -3.45 29.93 29.53
CA VAL A 118 -2.62 30.05 30.74
C VAL A 118 -1.71 31.29 30.70
N ASP A 119 -2.07 32.28 29.88
CA ASP A 119 -1.36 33.55 29.68
C ASP A 119 0.13 33.39 29.29
N ARG A 120 0.47 32.29 28.62
CA ARG A 120 1.77 32.09 27.99
C ARG A 120 1.63 32.26 26.48
N LYS A 121 2.54 33.02 25.86
CA LYS A 121 2.58 33.17 24.40
C LYS A 121 3.92 32.68 23.88
N ARG A 122 3.87 31.84 22.85
CA ARG A 122 5.02 31.43 22.05
C ARG A 122 4.85 32.02 20.66
N LYS A 123 5.86 32.72 20.19
CA LYS A 123 5.74 33.55 18.98
C LYS A 123 5.92 32.75 17.69
N GLU A 124 6.57 31.60 17.80
CA GLU A 124 6.90 30.68 16.72
C GLU A 124 5.77 29.71 16.37
N LEU A 125 4.87 29.38 17.32
CA LEU A 125 3.81 28.39 17.08
C LEU A 125 2.84 28.81 15.95
N PRO A 126 2.37 30.08 15.87
CA PRO A 126 1.51 30.47 14.74
C PRO A 126 2.22 30.35 13.38
N LEU A 127 3.52 30.65 13.33
CA LEU A 127 4.31 30.48 12.12
C LEU A 127 4.42 29.00 11.74
N LEU A 128 4.76 28.13 12.70
CA LEU A 128 4.88 26.69 12.49
C LEU A 128 3.54 26.06 12.09
N ALA A 129 2.42 26.52 12.65
CA ALA A 129 1.09 26.07 12.26
C ALA A 129 0.78 26.44 10.80
N VAL A 130 1.08 27.68 10.38
CA VAL A 130 0.87 28.12 8.99
C VAL A 130 1.79 27.39 8.01
N ALA A 131 3.07 27.22 8.35
CA ALA A 131 4.02 26.51 7.51
C ALA A 131 3.66 25.03 7.34
N SER A 132 3.33 24.35 8.44
CA SER A 132 2.92 22.94 8.41
C SER A 132 1.60 22.75 7.66
N PHE A 133 0.64 23.66 7.82
CA PHE A 133 -0.60 23.65 7.05
C PHE A 133 -0.36 23.88 5.56
N GLY A 134 0.51 24.84 5.21
CA GLY A 134 0.91 25.08 3.82
C GLY A 134 1.56 23.86 3.19
N TYR A 135 2.42 23.16 3.94
CA TYR A 135 3.04 21.92 3.46
C TYR A 135 2.02 20.78 3.33
N ALA A 136 1.11 20.61 4.30
CA ALA A 136 0.05 19.60 4.21
C ALA A 136 -0.82 19.78 2.94
N LEU A 137 -1.12 21.02 2.55
CA LEU A 137 -1.83 21.30 1.29
C LEU A 137 -1.00 20.97 0.04
N VAL A 138 0.30 21.28 0.04
CA VAL A 138 1.18 20.94 -1.08
C VAL A 138 1.35 19.42 -1.21
N PHE A 139 1.51 18.72 -0.09
CA PHE A 139 1.58 17.27 -0.06
C PHE A 139 0.27 16.64 -0.57
N LEU A 140 -0.90 17.14 -0.12
CA LEU A 140 -2.20 16.74 -0.68
C LEU A 140 -2.25 16.91 -2.20
N ILE A 141 -1.83 18.06 -2.72
CA ILE A 141 -1.80 18.33 -4.16
C ILE A 141 -0.91 17.33 -4.90
N PHE A 142 0.25 16.98 -4.37
CA PHE A 142 1.12 15.96 -4.98
C PHE A 142 0.52 14.56 -4.96
N GLN A 143 -0.29 14.22 -3.95
CA GLN A 143 -0.95 12.92 -3.87
C GLN A 143 -2.17 12.80 -4.80
N THR A 144 -2.83 13.92 -5.13
CA THR A 144 -4.12 13.89 -5.85
C THR A 144 -4.10 14.51 -7.25
N ILE A 145 -3.12 15.38 -7.59
CA ILE A 145 -3.06 16.08 -8.88
C ILE A 145 -1.84 15.61 -9.67
N PRO A 146 -2.01 14.69 -10.64
CA PRO A 146 -0.90 14.09 -11.37
C PRO A 146 0.05 15.08 -12.03
N PHE A 147 -0.49 16.15 -12.62
CA PHE A 147 0.33 17.18 -13.27
C PHE A 147 1.29 17.87 -12.29
N SER A 148 0.89 18.04 -11.03
CA SER A 148 1.75 18.66 -10.02
C SER A 148 2.89 17.73 -9.60
N TRP A 149 2.60 16.43 -9.49
CA TRP A 149 3.64 15.41 -9.28
C TRP A 149 4.61 15.33 -10.48
N TYR A 150 4.09 15.34 -11.71
CA TYR A 150 4.90 15.31 -12.93
C TYR A 150 5.88 16.49 -12.96
N ILE A 151 5.43 17.72 -12.64
CA ILE A 151 6.32 18.88 -12.54
C ILE A 151 7.39 18.66 -11.46
N HIS A 152 7.01 18.14 -10.30
CA HIS A 152 7.96 17.87 -9.21
C HIS A 152 9.06 16.89 -9.65
N GLN A 153 8.69 15.79 -10.30
CA GLN A 153 9.61 14.81 -10.89
C GLN A 153 10.54 15.46 -11.90
N GLN A 154 9.99 16.14 -12.91
CA GLN A 154 10.77 16.72 -14.00
C GLN A 154 11.71 17.83 -13.51
N CYS A 155 11.30 18.63 -12.51
CA CYS A 155 12.18 19.62 -11.89
C CYS A 155 13.41 18.97 -11.25
N SER A 156 13.23 17.82 -10.58
CA SER A 156 14.34 17.08 -9.97
C SER A 156 15.30 16.52 -11.02
N LEU A 157 14.75 15.79 -12.01
CA LEU A 157 15.54 15.17 -13.08
C LEU A 157 16.30 16.22 -13.90
N LEU A 158 15.65 17.33 -14.28
CA LEU A 158 16.28 18.41 -15.03
C LEU A 158 17.42 19.07 -14.24
N ALA A 159 17.19 19.33 -12.95
CA ALA A 159 18.20 19.94 -12.09
C ALA A 159 19.40 19.00 -11.91
N SER A 160 19.18 17.72 -11.57
CA SER A 160 20.26 16.76 -11.39
C SER A 160 21.05 16.55 -12.68
N HIS A 161 20.37 16.44 -13.82
CA HIS A 161 21.00 16.29 -15.12
C HIS A 161 21.88 17.48 -15.47
N THR A 162 21.37 18.70 -15.24
CA THR A 162 22.12 19.94 -15.48
C THR A 162 23.37 20.01 -14.60
N ILE A 163 23.24 19.67 -13.31
CA ILE A 163 24.39 19.61 -12.40
C ILE A 163 25.38 18.53 -12.84
N GLY A 164 24.90 17.36 -13.27
CA GLY A 164 25.72 16.29 -13.79
C GLY A 164 26.57 16.70 -14.99
N ILE A 165 25.98 17.45 -15.94
CA ILE A 165 26.71 18.04 -17.07
C ILE A 165 27.81 19.00 -16.58
N ILE A 166 27.50 19.85 -15.60
CA ILE A 166 28.45 20.87 -15.08
C ILE A 166 29.68 20.22 -14.44
N ILE A 167 29.48 19.14 -13.68
CA ILE A 167 30.57 18.45 -12.96
C ILE A 167 31.23 17.33 -13.77
N GLY A 168 30.68 17.00 -14.95
CA GLY A 168 31.21 15.94 -15.82
C GLY A 168 30.85 14.52 -15.38
N THR A 169 29.81 14.33 -14.57
CA THR A 169 29.33 13.01 -14.13
C THR A 169 27.82 12.90 -14.39
N PRO A 170 27.35 11.97 -15.24
CA PRO A 170 25.92 11.79 -15.51
C PRO A 170 25.11 11.56 -14.22
N LEU A 171 23.98 12.25 -14.08
CA LEU A 171 23.18 12.23 -12.86
C LEU A 171 21.68 12.43 -13.13
N LEU A 172 20.86 11.40 -12.87
CA LEU A 172 19.41 11.43 -13.00
C LEU A 172 18.77 11.03 -11.67
N LEU A 173 18.30 12.01 -10.89
CA LEU A 173 17.76 11.78 -9.55
C LEU A 173 16.29 12.18 -9.46
N GLY A 174 15.46 11.24 -9.02
CA GLY A 174 14.08 11.50 -8.60
C GLY A 174 14.03 12.41 -7.36
N PRO A 175 12.89 13.10 -7.11
CA PRO A 175 12.72 14.02 -5.98
C PRO A 175 13.05 13.46 -4.59
N ALA A 176 12.77 12.18 -4.34
CA ALA A 176 13.05 11.52 -3.07
C ALA A 176 14.56 11.43 -2.84
N THR A 177 15.33 11.03 -3.86
CA THR A 177 16.80 10.87 -3.78
C THR A 177 17.53 12.21 -3.90
N SER A 178 17.02 13.13 -4.71
CA SER A 178 17.59 14.47 -4.85
C SER A 178 17.36 15.35 -3.63
N GLY A 179 16.50 14.93 -2.68
CA GLY A 179 16.16 15.70 -1.48
C GLY A 179 15.30 16.93 -1.77
N LEU A 180 14.64 16.99 -2.93
CA LEU A 180 13.76 18.10 -3.31
C LEU A 180 12.60 18.28 -2.32
N GLY A 181 12.07 17.18 -1.76
CA GLY A 181 11.05 17.22 -0.71
C GLY A 181 11.52 17.95 0.56
N ILE A 182 12.79 17.78 0.96
CA ILE A 182 13.39 18.49 2.10
C ILE A 182 13.46 19.99 1.80
N LEU A 183 14.01 20.35 0.64
CA LEU A 183 14.10 21.74 0.17
C LEU A 183 12.72 22.42 0.18
N LEU A 184 11.69 21.72 -0.29
CA LEU A 184 10.33 22.24 -0.38
C LEU A 184 9.73 22.59 0.98
N ILE A 185 9.92 21.76 2.01
CA ILE A 185 9.47 22.04 3.38
C ILE A 185 10.10 23.34 3.91
N PHE A 186 11.42 23.49 3.72
CA PHE A 186 12.13 24.69 4.15
C PHE A 186 11.71 25.94 3.37
N LEU A 187 11.47 25.81 2.06
CA LEU A 187 10.98 26.90 1.21
C LEU A 187 9.59 27.36 1.66
N ILE A 188 8.68 26.42 1.94
CA ILE A 188 7.34 26.72 2.46
C ILE A 188 7.41 27.41 3.83
N PHE A 189 8.34 26.99 4.69
CA PHE A 189 8.58 27.66 5.97
C PHE A 189 9.06 29.11 5.78
N LEU A 190 10.02 29.37 4.87
CA LEU A 190 10.48 30.73 4.57
C LEU A 190 9.38 31.59 3.94
N ILE A 191 8.62 31.04 2.99
CA ILE A 191 7.48 31.73 2.36
C ILE A 191 6.44 32.09 3.43
N SER A 192 6.09 31.15 4.31
CA SER A 192 5.15 31.38 5.41
C SER A 192 5.63 32.48 6.36
N SER A 193 6.93 32.45 6.69
CA SER A 193 7.56 33.49 7.50
C SER A 193 7.44 34.87 6.84
N PHE A 194 7.82 34.97 5.56
CA PHE A 194 7.75 36.21 4.79
C PHE A 194 6.30 36.74 4.63
N LEU A 195 5.33 35.85 4.44
CA LEU A 195 3.92 36.21 4.32
C LEU A 195 3.33 36.75 5.63
N LEU A 196 3.76 36.22 6.78
CA LEU A 196 3.30 36.64 8.11
C LEU A 196 3.99 37.91 8.63
N GLN A 197 5.06 38.34 7.99
CA GLN A 197 5.84 39.51 8.40
C GLN A 197 5.02 40.81 8.31
N ALA A 198 5.08 41.65 9.36
CA ALA A 198 4.26 42.85 9.49
C ALA A 198 4.62 43.98 8.51
N LYS A 199 5.91 44.13 8.18
CA LYS A 199 6.43 45.17 7.28
C LYS A 199 7.37 44.54 6.27
N LYS A 200 7.02 44.62 5.00
CA LYS A 200 7.86 44.16 3.88
C LYS A 200 8.70 45.33 3.38
N THR A 201 9.85 45.57 4.00
CA THR A 201 10.81 46.59 3.53
C THR A 201 11.66 46.04 2.38
N ARG A 202 12.28 46.90 1.57
CA ARG A 202 13.23 46.45 0.53
C ARG A 202 14.34 45.55 1.08
N LYS A 203 14.82 45.83 2.31
CA LYS A 203 15.84 45.02 2.99
C LYS A 203 15.33 43.63 3.37
N GLU A 204 14.08 43.53 3.84
CA GLU A 204 13.44 42.26 4.20
C GLU A 204 13.18 41.39 2.96
N ILE A 205 12.73 42.00 1.87
CA ILE A 205 12.55 41.31 0.58
C ILE A 205 13.89 40.79 0.07
N ALA A 206 14.93 41.63 0.06
CA ALA A 206 16.27 41.20 -0.35
C ALA A 206 16.81 40.08 0.55
N TRP A 207 16.60 40.15 1.86
CA TRP A 207 17.06 39.11 2.78
C TRP A 207 16.30 37.79 2.59
N PHE A 208 14.98 37.84 2.37
CA PHE A 208 14.19 36.67 1.98
C PHE A 208 14.71 36.03 0.68
N THR A 209 15.00 36.84 -0.34
CA THR A 209 15.58 36.36 -1.60
C THR A 209 16.95 35.69 -1.38
N VAL A 210 17.82 36.29 -0.56
CA VAL A 210 19.14 35.72 -0.23
C VAL A 210 19.00 34.40 0.51
N CYS A 211 18.14 34.30 1.53
CA CYS A 211 17.95 33.05 2.28
C CYS A 211 17.30 31.95 1.42
N SER A 212 16.31 32.30 0.59
CA SER A 212 15.72 31.35 -0.37
C SER A 212 16.78 30.89 -1.40
N GLY A 213 17.58 31.81 -1.95
CA GLY A 213 18.70 31.47 -2.82
C GLY A 213 19.75 30.60 -2.11
N GLY A 214 19.98 30.83 -0.81
CA GLY A 214 20.84 30.00 0.03
C GLY A 214 20.34 28.57 0.19
N LEU A 215 19.02 28.35 0.28
CA LEU A 215 18.44 27.00 0.26
C LEU A 215 18.70 26.28 -1.06
N PHE A 216 18.47 26.95 -2.20
CA PHE A 216 18.79 26.39 -3.52
C PHE A 216 20.28 26.12 -3.69
N PHE A 217 21.14 26.98 -3.17
CA PHE A 217 22.59 26.77 -3.19
C PHE A 217 22.99 25.52 -2.39
N VAL A 218 22.45 25.34 -1.18
CA VAL A 218 22.67 24.13 -0.37
C VAL A 218 22.21 22.88 -1.11
N TRP A 219 21.05 22.93 -1.75
CA TRP A 219 20.53 21.82 -2.52
C TRP A 219 21.40 21.50 -3.76
N ILE A 220 21.82 22.51 -4.51
CA ILE A 220 22.75 22.34 -5.63
C ILE A 220 24.07 21.72 -5.15
N LEU A 221 24.62 22.20 -4.03
CA LEU A 221 25.83 21.63 -3.44
C LEU A 221 25.63 20.16 -3.04
N TYR A 222 24.45 19.82 -2.50
CA TYR A 222 24.08 18.43 -2.22
C TYR A 222 24.07 17.56 -3.49
N LEU A 223 23.48 18.03 -4.58
CA LEU A 223 23.51 17.32 -5.87
C LEU A 223 24.94 17.13 -6.40
N VAL A 224 25.80 18.16 -6.26
CA VAL A 224 27.22 18.06 -6.62
C VAL A 224 27.92 16.99 -5.78
N ILE A 225 27.67 16.95 -4.47
CA ILE A 225 28.23 15.91 -3.58
C ILE A 225 27.77 14.52 -4.04
N LEU A 226 26.47 14.33 -4.31
CA LEU A 226 25.94 13.05 -4.82
C LEU A 226 26.58 12.63 -6.16
N GLY A 227 27.00 13.58 -7.00
CA GLY A 227 27.77 13.30 -8.20
C GLY A 227 29.08 12.55 -7.91
N PHE A 228 29.76 12.88 -6.81
CA PHE A 228 31.04 12.29 -6.41
C PHE A 228 30.94 11.11 -5.45
N VAL A 229 29.77 10.87 -4.84
CA VAL A 229 29.55 9.69 -4.00
C VAL A 229 29.44 8.45 -4.88
N SER A 230 30.27 7.45 -4.58
CA SER A 230 30.20 6.11 -5.14
C SER A 230 29.10 5.32 -4.42
N PHE A 231 28.10 4.85 -5.14
CA PHE A 231 27.13 3.88 -4.63
C PHE A 231 27.58 2.47 -5.02
N THR A 232 28.86 2.17 -4.75
CA THR A 232 29.55 0.95 -5.21
C THR A 232 29.07 -0.33 -4.53
N SER A 233 28.27 -0.24 -3.47
CA SER A 233 27.58 -1.40 -2.89
C SER A 233 26.30 -0.97 -2.18
N LYS A 234 25.30 -1.84 -2.13
CA LYS A 234 24.04 -1.63 -1.40
C LYS A 234 24.25 -1.28 0.09
N ASN A 235 25.28 -1.85 0.69
CA ASN A 235 25.65 -1.66 2.09
C ASN A 235 26.38 -0.32 2.36
N ASP A 236 26.86 0.35 1.31
CA ASP A 236 27.58 1.62 1.40
C ASP A 236 26.71 2.84 1.02
N THR A 237 25.38 2.66 0.92
CA THR A 237 24.46 3.77 0.65
C THR A 237 24.45 4.75 1.83
N VAL A 238 25.39 5.70 1.83
CA VAL A 238 25.43 6.77 2.83
C VAL A 238 24.19 7.64 2.64
N ASN A 239 23.24 7.50 3.55
CA ASN A 239 22.04 8.33 3.57
C ASN A 239 22.41 9.78 3.94
N LEU A 240 22.59 10.64 2.92
CA LEU A 240 22.98 12.04 3.10
C LEU A 240 21.79 13.00 3.33
N HIS A 241 20.56 12.51 3.33
CA HIS A 241 19.36 13.32 3.59
C HIS A 241 19.39 14.05 4.94
N PRO A 242 19.84 13.44 6.06
CA PRO A 242 20.04 14.17 7.32
C PRO A 242 21.04 15.32 7.22
N LEU A 243 22.09 15.16 6.41
CA LEU A 243 23.07 16.22 6.21
C LEU A 243 22.46 17.39 5.42
N LEU A 244 21.70 17.10 4.37
CA LEU A 244 20.94 18.13 3.63
C LEU A 244 19.98 18.88 4.56
N PHE A 245 19.21 18.15 5.39
CA PHE A 245 18.31 18.75 6.37
C PHE A 245 19.05 19.71 7.31
N LEU A 246 20.19 19.28 7.87
CA LEU A 246 21.01 20.11 8.76
C LEU A 246 21.54 21.37 8.07
N PHE A 247 21.99 21.27 6.82
CA PHE A 247 22.46 22.43 6.07
C PHE A 247 21.34 23.40 5.69
N CYS A 248 20.13 22.92 5.39
CA CYS A 248 18.97 23.78 5.15
C CYS A 248 18.56 24.61 6.39
N LEU A 249 18.94 24.19 7.60
CA LEU A 249 18.73 25.00 8.81
C LEU A 249 19.55 26.31 8.79
N ILE A 250 20.70 26.35 8.11
CA ILE A 250 21.58 27.53 8.09
C ILE A 250 20.89 28.76 7.45
N PRO A 251 20.43 28.73 6.18
CA PRO A 251 19.71 29.86 5.60
C PRO A 251 18.38 30.13 6.32
N THR A 252 17.75 29.10 6.88
CA THR A 252 16.50 29.22 7.63
C THR A 252 16.69 30.03 8.92
N PHE A 253 17.66 29.67 9.75
CA PHE A 253 18.00 30.45 10.95
C PHE A 253 18.62 31.80 10.60
N GLY A 254 19.37 31.90 9.50
CA GLY A 254 19.85 33.17 8.95
C GLY A 254 18.70 34.16 8.65
N TYR A 255 17.58 33.67 8.13
CA TYR A 255 16.37 34.47 7.95
C TYR A 255 15.74 34.83 9.31
N LEU A 256 15.61 33.86 10.21
CA LEU A 256 14.99 34.04 11.53
C LEU A 256 15.73 35.02 12.45
N LEU A 257 17.05 35.17 12.31
CA LEU A 257 17.83 36.17 13.07
C LEU A 257 17.35 37.61 12.85
N ARG A 258 16.80 37.91 11.67
CA ARG A 258 16.22 39.22 11.34
C ARG A 258 14.69 39.23 11.44
N TYR A 259 14.08 38.06 11.58
CA TYR A 259 12.65 37.92 11.64
C TYR A 259 12.09 38.54 12.92
N ARG A 260 11.19 39.49 12.74
CA ARG A 260 10.43 40.07 13.85
C ARG A 260 9.09 39.36 13.93
N PHE A 261 8.98 38.43 14.87
CA PHE A 261 7.71 37.79 15.18
C PHE A 261 6.66 38.85 15.47
N LYS A 262 5.61 38.85 14.64
CA LYS A 262 4.44 39.69 14.83
C LYS A 262 3.58 39.09 15.95
N GLU A 263 3.00 39.93 16.80
CA GLU A 263 1.85 39.49 17.58
C GLU A 263 0.68 39.31 16.61
N THR A 264 0.26 38.06 16.43
CA THR A 264 -1.01 37.76 15.75
C THR A 264 -2.14 38.44 16.54
N PRO A 265 -3.13 39.06 15.87
CA PRO A 265 -4.30 39.58 16.56
C PRO A 265 -4.92 38.43 17.35
N THR A 266 -4.99 38.59 18.68
CA THR A 266 -5.74 37.68 19.54
C THR A 266 -7.22 37.92 19.29
N ASP A 267 -7.75 37.34 18.23
CA ASP A 267 -9.17 37.50 17.92
C ASP A 267 -10.00 36.70 18.92
N ALA A 268 -10.89 37.43 19.59
CA ALA A 268 -11.79 36.92 20.61
C ALA A 268 -12.82 35.97 19.96
N ILE A 269 -13.10 34.85 20.65
CA ILE A 269 -14.26 34.01 20.35
C ILE A 269 -15.51 34.93 20.34
N PRO A 270 -16.36 34.91 19.29
CA PRO A 270 -17.50 35.81 19.22
C PRO A 270 -18.44 35.56 20.40
N ARG A 271 -18.56 36.55 21.29
CA ARG A 271 -19.37 36.44 22.52
C ARG A 271 -20.86 36.73 22.32
N ASN A 272 -21.36 36.94 21.10
CA ASN A 272 -22.80 37.16 20.90
C ASN A 272 -23.32 36.63 19.56
N GLY A 273 -24.39 35.81 19.66
CA GLY A 273 -25.06 35.11 18.58
C GLY A 273 -25.94 36.03 17.74
N ASN A 274 -25.44 36.42 16.58
CA ASN A 274 -26.29 36.90 15.51
C ASN A 274 -25.86 36.25 14.19
N TYR A 275 -26.49 35.11 13.85
CA TYR A 275 -26.16 34.26 12.70
C TYR A 275 -26.14 35.04 11.37
N LYS A 276 -26.92 36.13 11.24
CA LYS A 276 -26.92 37.01 10.06
C LYS A 276 -25.61 37.82 9.86
N LYS A 277 -24.78 38.02 10.89
CA LYS A 277 -23.44 38.65 10.77
C LYS A 277 -22.35 37.65 10.38
N ILE A 278 -22.55 36.35 10.65
CA ILE A 278 -21.57 35.29 10.39
C ILE A 278 -21.43 35.01 8.89
N LEU A 279 -22.53 34.98 8.13
CA LEU A 279 -22.50 34.82 6.66
C LEU A 279 -21.84 35.99 5.90
N LYS A 280 -21.71 37.17 6.52
CA LYS A 280 -21.01 38.32 5.95
C LYS A 280 -19.48 38.28 6.21
N ASN A 281 -18.98 37.25 6.88
CA ASN A 281 -17.57 37.09 7.19
C ASN A 281 -16.88 36.24 6.12
N GLY A 282 -15.98 36.84 5.33
CA GLY A 282 -15.26 36.14 4.27
C GLY A 282 -14.46 34.93 4.77
N ALA A 283 -13.98 34.95 6.02
CA ALA A 283 -13.28 33.81 6.59
C ALA A 283 -14.14 32.53 6.66
N VAL A 284 -15.46 32.64 6.84
CA VAL A 284 -16.38 31.47 6.85
C VAL A 284 -16.41 30.84 5.47
N TRP A 285 -16.57 31.67 4.43
CA TRP A 285 -16.57 31.22 3.04
C TRP A 285 -15.22 30.62 2.62
N ALA A 286 -14.10 31.18 3.10
CA ALA A 286 -12.79 30.59 2.84
C ALA A 286 -12.66 29.17 3.42
N VAL A 287 -13.22 28.95 4.62
CA VAL A 287 -13.26 27.62 5.25
C VAL A 287 -14.18 26.65 4.50
N VAL A 288 -15.37 27.11 4.08
CA VAL A 288 -16.31 26.29 3.28
C VAL A 288 -15.69 25.89 1.95
N LEU A 289 -15.04 26.82 1.25
CA LEU A 289 -14.38 26.57 -0.02
C LEU A 289 -13.18 25.62 0.14
N LEU A 290 -12.42 25.73 1.25
CA LEU A 290 -11.36 24.77 1.56
C LEU A 290 -11.93 23.37 1.81
N PHE A 291 -13.00 23.25 2.59
CA PHE A 291 -13.67 21.98 2.85
C PHE A 291 -14.13 21.31 1.55
N LEU A 292 -14.81 22.06 0.69
CA LEU A 292 -15.26 21.58 -0.62
C LEU A 292 -14.07 21.17 -1.50
N SER A 293 -13.01 21.97 -1.53
CA SER A 293 -11.80 21.66 -2.31
C SER A 293 -11.15 20.35 -1.86
N VAL A 294 -10.88 20.19 -0.56
CA VAL A 294 -10.22 18.98 -0.03
C VAL A 294 -11.09 17.75 -0.22
N THR A 295 -12.40 17.86 0.05
CA THR A 295 -13.34 16.74 -0.13
C THR A 295 -13.38 16.33 -1.60
N MET A 296 -13.48 17.29 -2.52
CA MET A 296 -13.47 17.02 -3.97
C MET A 296 -12.12 16.47 -4.47
N LEU A 297 -10.99 16.75 -3.84
CA LEU A 297 -9.71 16.13 -4.27
C LEU A 297 -9.55 14.69 -3.80
N THR A 298 -10.24 14.31 -2.73
CA THR A 298 -9.97 13.03 -2.05
C THR A 298 -11.10 12.03 -2.16
N ILE A 299 -12.30 12.44 -2.61
CA ILE A 299 -13.42 11.54 -2.83
C ILE A 299 -13.34 10.84 -4.20
N PHE A 300 -13.68 9.56 -4.26
CA PHE A 300 -13.64 8.78 -5.50
C PHE A 300 -15.00 8.79 -6.22
N VAL A 301 -15.23 9.79 -7.08
CA VAL A 301 -16.48 9.92 -7.84
C VAL A 301 -16.50 8.93 -9.01
N ASN A 302 -17.63 8.24 -9.20
CA ASN A 302 -17.88 7.26 -10.26
C ASN A 302 -16.86 6.12 -10.31
N SER A 303 -16.25 5.78 -9.16
CA SER A 303 -15.29 4.68 -9.03
C SER A 303 -15.96 3.33 -8.71
N GLU A 304 -17.28 3.31 -8.54
CA GLU A 304 -18.06 2.07 -8.47
C GLU A 304 -18.01 1.35 -9.82
N ALA A 305 -17.81 0.04 -9.78
CA ALA A 305 -17.82 -0.79 -10.97
C ALA A 305 -19.25 -0.87 -11.56
N SER A 306 -19.37 -0.86 -12.89
CA SER A 306 -20.69 -0.94 -13.57
C SER A 306 -21.47 -2.19 -13.16
N PRO A 307 -22.81 -2.26 -13.19
CA PRO A 307 -23.56 -3.43 -12.70
C PRO A 307 -23.06 -4.78 -13.24
N VAL A 308 -23.11 -5.83 -12.39
CA VAL A 308 -22.54 -7.18 -12.64
C VAL A 308 -22.97 -7.79 -13.98
N GLU A 309 -24.20 -7.55 -14.44
CA GLU A 309 -24.73 -8.07 -15.72
C GLU A 309 -23.94 -7.61 -16.97
N HIS A 310 -22.94 -6.73 -16.84
CA HIS A 310 -22.19 -6.16 -17.96
C HIS A 310 -20.67 -6.10 -17.70
N ARG A 311 -20.08 -7.10 -17.04
CA ARG A 311 -18.64 -7.12 -16.71
C ARG A 311 -17.88 -8.24 -17.41
N LYS A 312 -17.62 -8.04 -18.71
CA LYS A 312 -16.82 -8.98 -19.51
C LYS A 312 -15.35 -8.56 -19.55
N VAL A 313 -14.45 -9.49 -19.25
CA VAL A 313 -12.99 -9.36 -19.38
C VAL A 313 -12.52 -10.24 -20.52
N LEU A 314 -11.83 -9.63 -21.48
CA LEU A 314 -11.24 -10.31 -22.63
C LEU A 314 -9.73 -10.33 -22.48
N PHE A 315 -9.16 -11.53 -22.46
CA PHE A 315 -7.72 -11.73 -22.44
C PHE A 315 -7.20 -12.00 -23.85
N TYR A 316 -6.08 -11.37 -24.18
CA TYR A 316 -5.29 -11.79 -25.33
C TYR A 316 -4.34 -12.91 -24.89
N GLY A 317 -4.64 -14.14 -25.32
CA GLY A 317 -3.91 -15.35 -24.92
C GLY A 317 -2.76 -15.72 -25.86
N GLU A 318 -2.50 -14.93 -26.90
CA GLU A 318 -1.53 -15.23 -27.97
C GLU A 318 -0.34 -14.29 -27.94
N HIS A 319 0.74 -14.71 -28.57
CA HIS A 319 1.97 -13.91 -28.74
C HIS A 319 2.39 -13.22 -27.44
N MET A 320 2.45 -14.01 -26.37
CA MET A 320 2.82 -13.54 -25.04
C MET A 320 3.91 -14.42 -24.42
N LEU A 321 4.65 -13.85 -23.47
CA LEU A 321 5.59 -14.59 -22.64
C LEU A 321 4.93 -15.01 -21.33
N GLY A 322 5.13 -16.27 -20.98
CA GLY A 322 4.55 -16.92 -19.82
C GLY A 322 3.53 -17.99 -20.22
N THR A 323 2.86 -18.59 -19.24
CA THR A 323 1.92 -19.69 -19.47
C THR A 323 0.57 -19.45 -18.82
N TRP A 324 -0.46 -20.04 -19.42
CA TRP A 324 -1.82 -20.07 -18.86
C TRP A 324 -2.05 -21.28 -17.96
N ASP A 325 -0.99 -22.05 -17.67
CA ASP A 325 -1.10 -23.32 -16.96
C ASP A 325 -1.72 -23.15 -15.58
N LEU A 326 -2.55 -24.13 -15.22
CA LEU A 326 -3.06 -24.30 -13.86
C LEU A 326 -2.16 -25.24 -13.07
N PRO A 327 -2.02 -25.06 -11.74
CA PRO A 327 -1.36 -26.04 -10.89
C PRO A 327 -2.00 -27.42 -11.02
N GLU A 328 -1.19 -28.45 -11.27
CA GLU A 328 -1.66 -29.86 -11.38
C GLU A 328 -0.91 -30.80 -10.42
N TYR A 329 -1.54 -31.91 -10.06
CA TYR A 329 -0.87 -32.96 -9.28
C TYR A 329 0.08 -33.77 -10.16
N GLY A 330 1.22 -34.16 -9.59
CA GLY A 330 2.26 -34.91 -10.29
C GLY A 330 3.36 -34.03 -10.89
N LYS A 331 3.19 -32.70 -10.86
CA LYS A 331 4.25 -31.72 -11.13
C LYS A 331 4.29 -30.72 -9.96
N TYR A 332 5.47 -30.58 -9.37
CA TYR A 332 5.67 -29.81 -8.15
C TYR A 332 6.91 -28.92 -8.26
N GLY A 333 6.98 -27.90 -7.41
CA GLY A 333 8.03 -26.88 -7.42
C GLY A 333 7.65 -25.66 -8.26
N LYS A 334 8.50 -24.63 -8.20
CA LYS A 334 8.21 -23.30 -8.77
C LYS A 334 7.74 -23.32 -10.23
N ASP A 335 8.41 -24.09 -11.08
CA ASP A 335 8.12 -24.12 -12.52
C ASP A 335 6.82 -24.87 -12.86
N ALA A 336 6.24 -25.60 -11.90
CA ALA A 336 5.02 -26.38 -12.08
C ALA A 336 3.73 -25.63 -11.69
N VAL A 337 3.84 -24.42 -11.15
CA VAL A 337 2.68 -23.67 -10.64
C VAL A 337 1.93 -22.90 -11.75
N GLY A 338 2.56 -22.71 -12.91
CA GLY A 338 2.04 -21.87 -13.98
C GLY A 338 2.08 -20.37 -13.64
N MET A 339 1.80 -19.52 -14.63
CA MET A 339 1.87 -18.06 -14.44
C MET A 339 0.50 -17.40 -14.33
N PHE A 340 -0.40 -17.52 -15.32
CA PHE A 340 -1.60 -16.67 -15.39
C PHE A 340 -2.93 -17.43 -15.40
N GLY A 341 -2.90 -18.76 -15.34
CA GLY A 341 -4.08 -19.62 -15.42
C GLY A 341 -5.17 -19.34 -14.39
N LEU A 342 -4.82 -18.78 -13.23
CA LEU A 342 -5.79 -18.54 -12.15
C LEU A 342 -6.55 -17.21 -12.28
N TRP A 343 -6.19 -16.31 -13.20
CA TRP A 343 -6.91 -15.04 -13.36
C TRP A 343 -8.40 -15.22 -13.64
N PRO A 344 -8.79 -16.01 -14.66
CA PRO A 344 -10.20 -16.10 -15.01
C PRO A 344 -11.00 -16.70 -13.84
N VAL A 345 -10.38 -17.65 -13.15
CA VAL A 345 -10.92 -18.33 -11.97
C VAL A 345 -11.24 -17.33 -10.85
N TYR A 346 -10.28 -16.49 -10.46
CA TYR A 346 -10.52 -15.50 -9.42
C TYR A 346 -11.50 -14.40 -9.85
N LEU A 347 -11.47 -13.96 -11.11
CA LEU A 347 -12.38 -12.94 -11.62
C LEU A 347 -13.84 -13.41 -11.65
N THR A 348 -14.09 -14.68 -11.94
CA THR A 348 -15.45 -15.23 -11.87
C THR A 348 -16.03 -15.16 -10.46
N THR A 349 -15.20 -15.29 -9.41
CA THR A 349 -15.66 -15.13 -8.02
C THR A 349 -16.18 -13.72 -7.72
N LEU A 350 -15.65 -12.73 -8.43
CA LEU A 350 -16.05 -11.32 -8.37
C LEU A 350 -17.24 -11.00 -9.29
N GLY A 351 -17.77 -12.00 -10.00
CA GLY A 351 -18.90 -11.87 -10.92
C GLY A 351 -18.54 -11.39 -12.32
N TYR A 352 -17.26 -11.44 -12.72
CA TYR A 352 -16.86 -11.16 -14.09
C TYR A 352 -17.07 -12.37 -15.00
N GLU A 353 -17.54 -12.12 -16.22
CA GLU A 353 -17.45 -13.08 -17.32
C GLU A 353 -16.08 -12.93 -17.97
N THR A 354 -15.41 -14.05 -18.25
CA THR A 354 -14.06 -14.01 -18.84
C THR A 354 -14.00 -14.80 -20.13
N GLU A 355 -13.27 -14.24 -21.09
CA GLU A 355 -12.97 -14.87 -22.37
C GLU A 355 -11.48 -14.75 -22.69
N ILE A 356 -10.92 -15.73 -23.41
CA ILE A 356 -9.54 -15.70 -23.87
C ILE A 356 -9.52 -15.94 -25.38
N ILE A 357 -8.87 -15.04 -26.11
CA ILE A 357 -8.66 -15.17 -27.55
C ILE A 357 -7.36 -15.91 -27.80
N VAL A 358 -7.45 -16.96 -28.63
CA VAL A 358 -6.35 -17.83 -29.04
C VAL A 358 -6.38 -18.11 -30.54
N GLU A 359 -5.24 -18.38 -31.16
CA GLU A 359 -5.12 -18.73 -32.58
C GLU A 359 -5.55 -20.18 -32.84
N ASN A 360 -5.25 -21.09 -31.89
CA ASN A 360 -5.60 -22.50 -31.96
C ASN A 360 -6.11 -22.98 -30.59
N LYS A 361 -7.42 -23.13 -30.48
CA LYS A 361 -8.08 -23.51 -29.23
C LYS A 361 -7.66 -24.89 -28.73
N THR A 362 -7.44 -25.84 -29.64
CA THR A 362 -7.09 -27.22 -29.25
C THR A 362 -5.71 -27.25 -28.63
N MET A 363 -4.71 -26.67 -29.33
CA MET A 363 -3.33 -26.59 -28.85
C MET A 363 -3.23 -25.85 -27.51
N PHE A 364 -3.93 -24.74 -27.37
CA PHE A 364 -3.96 -23.97 -26.13
C PHE A 364 -4.52 -24.77 -24.96
N LEU A 365 -5.61 -25.51 -25.16
CA LEU A 365 -6.21 -26.32 -24.10
C LEU A 365 -5.34 -27.54 -23.73
N ASP A 366 -4.63 -28.11 -24.70
CA ASP A 366 -3.73 -29.24 -24.47
C ASP A 366 -2.52 -28.86 -23.59
N THR A 367 -2.06 -27.60 -23.64
CA THR A 367 -0.96 -27.12 -22.78
C THR A 367 -1.45 -26.58 -21.43
N THR A 368 -2.62 -25.95 -21.42
CA THR A 368 -3.13 -25.20 -20.26
C THR A 368 -3.85 -26.08 -19.24
N GLN A 369 -4.54 -27.13 -19.70
CA GLN A 369 -5.30 -28.02 -18.82
C GLN A 369 -4.45 -29.17 -18.30
N ALA A 370 -4.80 -29.63 -17.10
CA ALA A 370 -4.18 -30.81 -16.52
C ALA A 370 -4.40 -32.05 -17.41
N SER A 371 -3.32 -32.74 -17.76
CA SER A 371 -3.33 -33.85 -18.73
C SER A 371 -3.67 -35.21 -18.11
N ASN A 372 -3.53 -35.35 -16.79
CA ASN A 372 -3.77 -36.60 -16.07
C ASN A 372 -5.21 -36.71 -15.54
N GLN A 373 -6.09 -37.32 -16.34
CA GLN A 373 -7.52 -37.55 -16.03
C GLN A 373 -7.80 -38.55 -14.88
N ASN A 374 -6.80 -39.28 -14.38
CA ASN A 374 -6.97 -40.28 -13.32
C ASN A 374 -7.03 -39.69 -11.89
N ILE A 375 -7.06 -38.36 -11.77
CA ILE A 375 -7.22 -37.66 -10.49
C ILE A 375 -8.61 -37.03 -10.51
N THR A 376 -9.50 -37.55 -9.67
CA THR A 376 -10.95 -37.43 -9.83
C THR A 376 -11.55 -36.03 -9.66
N ARG A 377 -10.77 -35.00 -9.27
CA ARG A 377 -11.24 -33.61 -9.11
C ARG A 377 -10.09 -32.63 -9.37
N TYR A 378 -10.08 -31.99 -10.54
CA TYR A 378 -9.14 -30.92 -10.89
C TYR A 378 -9.92 -29.68 -11.33
N MET A 379 -9.29 -28.51 -11.23
CA MET A 379 -9.86 -27.25 -11.71
C MET A 379 -10.00 -27.29 -13.24
N ASN A 380 -11.23 -27.32 -13.75
CA ASN A 380 -11.47 -27.30 -15.19
C ASN A 380 -11.46 -25.85 -15.69
N PHE A 381 -10.42 -25.47 -16.43
CA PHE A 381 -10.24 -24.11 -16.94
C PHE A 381 -11.46 -23.59 -17.72
N THR A 382 -12.12 -24.42 -18.54
CA THR A 382 -13.29 -24.02 -19.34
C THR A 382 -14.58 -23.89 -18.54
N ALA A 383 -14.59 -24.28 -17.26
CA ALA A 383 -15.69 -23.97 -16.36
C ALA A 383 -15.68 -22.49 -15.91
N TYR A 384 -14.53 -21.82 -16.03
CA TYR A 384 -14.32 -20.45 -15.59
C TYR A 384 -14.19 -19.45 -16.74
N THR A 385 -13.75 -19.90 -17.92
CA THR A 385 -13.55 -19.01 -19.06
C THR A 385 -13.94 -19.62 -20.39
N THR A 386 -14.39 -18.79 -21.32
CA THR A 386 -14.62 -19.19 -22.70
C THR A 386 -13.38 -18.95 -23.54
N VAL A 387 -12.87 -20.00 -24.18
CA VAL A 387 -11.75 -19.88 -25.14
C VAL A 387 -12.31 -19.71 -26.56
N ILE A 388 -11.94 -18.60 -27.19
CA ILE A 388 -12.38 -18.17 -28.51
C ILE A 388 -11.22 -18.30 -29.49
N GLU A 389 -11.46 -18.98 -30.60
CA GLU A 389 -10.46 -19.10 -31.66
C GLU A 389 -10.57 -17.92 -32.63
N SER A 390 -9.53 -17.08 -32.71
CA SER A 390 -9.41 -15.99 -33.68
C SER A 390 -7.96 -15.68 -33.99
N GLN A 391 -7.67 -15.40 -35.25
CA GLN A 391 -6.33 -15.05 -35.74
C GLN A 391 -6.02 -13.54 -35.61
N LYS A 392 -7.06 -12.71 -35.40
CA LYS A 392 -6.93 -11.25 -35.30
C LYS A 392 -7.93 -10.67 -34.32
N ILE A 393 -7.61 -9.50 -33.77
CA ILE A 393 -8.55 -8.68 -33.03
C ILE A 393 -9.54 -8.02 -34.00
N THR A 394 -10.83 -8.15 -33.69
CA THR A 394 -11.92 -7.56 -34.48
C THR A 394 -12.85 -6.77 -33.58
N LYS A 395 -13.61 -5.82 -34.17
CA LYS A 395 -14.61 -5.03 -33.45
C LYS A 395 -15.64 -5.92 -32.73
N GLN A 396 -16.03 -7.03 -33.36
CA GLN A 396 -17.01 -7.96 -32.80
C GLN A 396 -16.48 -8.65 -31.53
N LEU A 397 -15.19 -8.94 -31.43
CA LEU A 397 -14.60 -9.54 -30.24
C LEU A 397 -14.61 -8.58 -29.04
N LEU A 398 -14.39 -7.28 -29.32
CA LEU A 398 -14.40 -6.23 -28.29
C LEU A 398 -15.80 -5.70 -27.96
N ASN A 399 -16.84 -6.13 -28.68
CA ASN A 399 -18.22 -5.78 -28.34
C ASN A 399 -18.56 -6.32 -26.93
N ASP A 400 -19.28 -5.49 -26.17
CA ASP A 400 -19.71 -5.78 -24.80
C ASP A 400 -18.57 -6.10 -23.81
N THR A 401 -17.31 -5.91 -24.22
CA THR A 401 -16.12 -6.12 -23.38
C THR A 401 -15.86 -4.89 -22.53
N SER A 402 -15.80 -5.02 -21.21
CA SER A 402 -15.47 -3.90 -20.32
C SER A 402 -13.97 -3.67 -20.21
N ILE A 403 -13.19 -4.76 -20.21
CA ILE A 403 -11.74 -4.74 -20.00
C ILE A 403 -11.07 -5.66 -21.01
N PHE A 404 -10.15 -5.13 -21.79
CA PHE A 404 -9.23 -5.91 -22.63
C PHE A 404 -7.85 -5.98 -21.94
N VAL A 405 -7.30 -7.18 -21.80
CA VAL A 405 -6.05 -7.46 -21.09
C VAL A 405 -5.00 -7.97 -22.06
N VAL A 406 -3.82 -7.34 -22.02
CA VAL A 406 -2.65 -7.72 -22.81
C VAL A 406 -1.46 -7.89 -21.86
N THR A 407 -0.85 -9.08 -21.86
CA THR A 407 0.25 -9.42 -20.96
C THR A 407 1.47 -9.84 -21.79
N ASN A 408 2.64 -9.26 -21.52
CA ASN A 408 3.93 -9.63 -22.10
C ASN A 408 3.91 -9.84 -23.64
N LEU A 409 3.21 -8.97 -24.37
CA LEU A 409 3.03 -9.06 -25.82
C LEU A 409 4.39 -9.08 -26.54
N ASN A 410 4.72 -10.13 -27.27
CA ASN A 410 6.00 -10.29 -27.97
C ASN A 410 5.92 -10.11 -29.50
N ILE A 411 4.73 -9.93 -30.05
CA ILE A 411 4.51 -9.58 -31.46
C ILE A 411 3.54 -8.40 -31.53
N SER A 412 3.88 -7.37 -32.30
CA SER A 412 3.02 -6.21 -32.48
C SER A 412 1.69 -6.59 -33.15
N PHE A 413 0.60 -6.02 -32.64
CA PHE A 413 -0.68 -5.97 -33.34
C PHE A 413 -0.52 -5.24 -34.69
N SER A 414 -1.27 -5.67 -35.71
CA SER A 414 -1.29 -4.97 -36.99
C SER A 414 -1.85 -3.55 -36.84
N SER A 415 -1.56 -2.67 -37.79
CA SER A 415 -2.10 -1.29 -37.75
C SER A 415 -3.63 -1.26 -37.70
N GLU A 416 -4.31 -2.19 -38.38
CA GLU A 416 -5.76 -2.33 -38.32
C GLU A 416 -6.26 -2.76 -36.93
N GLU A 417 -5.57 -3.70 -36.27
CA GLU A 417 -5.90 -4.15 -34.93
C GLU A 417 -5.68 -3.04 -33.90
N GLN A 418 -4.58 -2.29 -34.01
CA GLN A 418 -4.33 -1.13 -33.15
C GLN A 418 -5.43 -0.07 -33.29
N ILE A 419 -5.88 0.23 -34.51
CA ILE A 419 -7.01 1.16 -34.73
C ILE A 419 -8.28 0.64 -34.04
N ILE A 420 -8.57 -0.65 -34.15
CA ILE A 420 -9.75 -1.27 -33.52
C ILE A 420 -9.66 -1.20 -31.99
N ILE A 421 -8.49 -1.50 -31.41
CA ILE A 421 -8.25 -1.43 -29.96
C ILE A 421 -8.42 0.01 -29.47
N TRP A 422 -7.85 0.99 -30.16
CA TRP A 422 -7.95 2.39 -29.74
C TRP A 422 -9.33 3.00 -29.97
N GLU A 423 -10.08 2.57 -31.00
CA GLU A 423 -11.51 2.90 -31.13
C GLU A 423 -12.32 2.33 -29.97
N TYR A 424 -12.02 1.09 -29.54
CA TYR A 424 -12.65 0.46 -28.39
C TYR A 424 -12.41 1.26 -27.10
N VAL A 425 -11.15 1.62 -26.81
CA VAL A 425 -10.83 2.44 -25.62
C VAL A 425 -11.48 3.82 -25.73
N ASN A 426 -11.42 4.46 -26.89
CA ASN A 426 -12.06 5.77 -27.09
C ASN A 426 -13.57 5.76 -26.77
N ASN A 427 -14.24 4.63 -27.01
CA ASN A 427 -15.67 4.46 -26.77
C ASN A 427 -16.02 3.98 -25.35
N GLY A 428 -15.07 3.99 -24.41
CA GLY A 428 -15.30 3.66 -23.00
C GLY A 428 -14.73 2.33 -22.55
N GLY A 429 -14.11 1.56 -23.44
CA GLY A 429 -13.39 0.34 -23.09
C GLY A 429 -12.17 0.63 -22.20
N SER A 430 -11.80 -0.34 -21.36
CA SER A 430 -10.58 -0.25 -20.55
C SER A 430 -9.50 -1.21 -21.04
N LEU A 431 -8.25 -0.74 -21.04
CA LEU A 431 -7.10 -1.54 -21.44
C LEU A 431 -6.18 -1.75 -20.23
N LEU A 432 -5.92 -3.01 -19.89
CA LEU A 432 -4.92 -3.39 -18.90
C LEU A 432 -3.73 -4.01 -19.62
N ILE A 433 -2.55 -3.42 -19.42
CA ILE A 433 -1.30 -3.88 -20.01
C ILE A 433 -0.32 -4.24 -18.91
N LEU A 434 0.30 -5.40 -19.04
CA LEU A 434 1.38 -5.84 -18.17
C LEU A 434 2.58 -6.20 -19.02
N GLY A 435 3.76 -5.75 -18.59
CA GLY A 435 5.03 -6.13 -19.17
C GLY A 435 6.02 -6.45 -18.07
N ASP A 436 7.21 -6.88 -18.47
CA ASP A 436 8.30 -7.23 -17.56
C ASP A 436 9.58 -6.46 -17.91
N HIS A 437 10.67 -6.76 -17.21
CA HIS A 437 11.97 -6.10 -17.38
C HIS A 437 12.67 -6.40 -18.73
N THR A 438 13.56 -5.48 -19.10
CA THR A 438 14.67 -5.69 -20.06
C THR A 438 14.33 -6.36 -21.40
N ASN A 439 13.15 -6.08 -21.97
CA ASN A 439 12.74 -6.63 -23.28
C ASN A 439 12.90 -8.16 -23.37
N VAL A 440 12.71 -8.89 -22.25
CA VAL A 440 12.71 -10.35 -22.27
C VAL A 440 11.73 -10.83 -23.33
N GLY A 441 12.16 -11.80 -24.13
CA GLY A 441 11.40 -12.36 -25.24
C GLY A 441 10.90 -11.36 -26.30
N GLY A 442 11.47 -10.15 -26.40
CA GLY A 442 11.13 -9.18 -27.44
C GLY A 442 9.85 -8.38 -27.20
N MET A 443 9.35 -8.34 -25.96
CA MET A 443 8.04 -7.74 -25.65
C MET A 443 8.00 -6.21 -25.60
N GLN A 444 9.14 -5.53 -25.43
CA GLN A 444 9.16 -4.09 -25.18
C GLN A 444 8.65 -3.30 -26.38
N ASP A 445 9.14 -3.59 -27.59
CA ASP A 445 8.76 -2.85 -28.79
C ASP A 445 7.26 -3.00 -29.10
N PRO A 446 6.67 -4.22 -29.12
CA PRO A 446 5.22 -4.40 -29.28
C PRO A 446 4.38 -3.65 -28.24
N LEU A 447 4.77 -3.71 -26.96
CA LEU A 447 4.05 -3.03 -25.89
C LEU A 447 4.14 -1.50 -26.04
N ASN A 448 5.32 -0.98 -26.35
CA ASN A 448 5.55 0.46 -26.54
C ASN A 448 4.87 1.00 -27.80
N GLU A 449 4.81 0.20 -28.88
CA GLU A 449 4.06 0.55 -30.09
C GLU A 449 2.57 0.68 -29.77
N LEU A 450 1.99 -0.31 -29.07
CA LEU A 450 0.59 -0.26 -28.64
C LEU A 450 0.30 0.96 -27.76
N LEU A 451 1.19 1.28 -26.81
CA LEU A 451 1.02 2.35 -25.82
C LEU A 451 1.34 3.78 -26.31
N ALA A 452 1.89 3.93 -27.51
CA ALA A 452 2.31 5.23 -28.04
C ALA A 452 1.22 6.34 -27.95
N PRO A 453 -0.08 6.07 -28.20
CA PRO A 453 -1.13 7.11 -28.13
C PRO A 453 -1.40 7.71 -26.75
N VAL A 454 -1.00 7.05 -25.67
CA VAL A 454 -1.20 7.53 -24.29
C VAL A 454 0.09 8.03 -23.62
N GLY A 455 1.22 7.99 -24.35
CA GLY A 455 2.50 8.49 -23.84
C GLY A 455 2.95 7.76 -22.58
N ILE A 456 2.81 6.44 -22.56
CA ILE A 456 3.41 5.54 -21.57
C ILE A 456 4.37 4.62 -22.33
N SER A 457 5.55 4.34 -21.79
CA SER A 457 6.46 3.34 -22.37
C SER A 457 7.27 2.61 -21.31
N PHE A 458 7.51 1.33 -21.55
CA PHE A 458 8.45 0.49 -20.82
C PHE A 458 9.88 0.93 -21.15
N ARG A 459 10.68 1.14 -20.11
CA ARG A 459 12.13 1.34 -20.24
C ARG A 459 12.82 -0.01 -20.42
N PHE A 460 14.01 0.04 -21.03
CA PHE A 460 14.89 -1.12 -21.14
C PHE A 460 15.74 -1.22 -19.88
N ASP A 461 15.09 -1.57 -18.78
CA ASP A 461 15.70 -1.63 -17.46
C ASP A 461 15.08 -2.72 -16.58
N ALA A 462 15.68 -2.91 -15.41
CA ALA A 462 15.09 -3.58 -14.26
C ALA A 462 14.93 -2.56 -13.13
N ALA A 463 13.71 -2.36 -12.66
CA ALA A 463 13.40 -1.55 -11.50
C ALA A 463 13.74 -2.35 -10.23
N LEU A 464 14.73 -1.90 -9.49
CA LEU A 464 15.26 -2.58 -8.31
C LEU A 464 15.14 -1.68 -7.08
N PRO A 465 14.44 -2.10 -6.02
CA PRO A 465 14.44 -1.32 -4.78
C PRO A 465 15.84 -1.37 -4.14
N LEU A 466 16.25 -0.25 -3.54
CA LEU A 466 17.55 -0.13 -2.89
C LEU A 466 17.60 -0.81 -1.49
N ASP A 467 16.48 -1.37 -1.02
CA ASP A 467 16.43 -2.17 0.20
C ASP A 467 17.34 -3.42 0.08
N GLU A 468 18.03 -3.78 1.16
CA GLU A 468 18.98 -4.90 1.25
C GLU A 468 18.38 -6.23 0.80
N LYS A 469 17.08 -6.43 0.99
CA LYS A 469 16.36 -7.65 0.60
C LYS A 469 15.58 -7.54 -0.72
N PHE A 470 15.85 -6.51 -1.53
CA PHE A 470 15.07 -6.18 -2.72
C PHE A 470 13.56 -6.02 -2.43
N LYS A 471 13.23 -5.49 -1.25
CA LYS A 471 11.83 -5.34 -0.84
C LYS A 471 11.31 -3.96 -1.21
N TRP A 472 10.12 -3.94 -1.82
CA TRP A 472 9.42 -2.71 -2.14
C TRP A 472 8.80 -2.02 -0.92
N LEU A 473 8.72 -2.69 0.24
CA LEU A 473 8.03 -2.17 1.44
C LEU A 473 8.56 -0.82 1.94
N THR A 474 9.86 -0.56 1.84
CA THR A 474 10.46 0.71 2.29
C THR A 474 10.75 1.68 1.14
N CYS A 475 10.54 1.25 -0.10
CA CYS A 475 10.90 1.98 -1.30
C CYS A 475 9.69 2.41 -2.12
N THR A 476 8.46 2.10 -1.70
CA THR A 476 7.24 2.38 -2.46
C THR A 476 6.43 3.53 -1.89
N GLN A 477 5.92 4.38 -2.78
CA GLN A 477 4.87 5.35 -2.52
C GLN A 477 3.62 5.00 -3.32
N LEU A 478 2.49 4.93 -2.62
CA LEU A 478 1.16 4.81 -3.20
C LEU A 478 0.54 6.20 -3.34
N LEU A 479 0.10 6.56 -4.55
CA LEU A 479 -0.68 7.78 -4.74
C LEU A 479 -2.13 7.58 -4.34
N HIS A 480 -2.86 8.68 -4.09
CA HIS A 480 -4.27 8.63 -3.68
C HIS A 480 -5.15 8.24 -4.86
N HIS A 481 -5.38 6.93 -5.03
CA HIS A 481 -6.09 6.34 -6.18
C HIS A 481 -7.07 5.24 -5.72
N PRO A 482 -8.19 5.00 -6.42
CA PRO A 482 -9.13 3.93 -6.07
C PRO A 482 -8.51 2.52 -6.02
N ILE A 483 -7.41 2.29 -6.74
CA ILE A 483 -6.69 1.02 -6.75
C ILE A 483 -5.86 0.81 -5.47
N THR A 484 -5.29 1.88 -4.92
CA THR A 484 -4.31 1.83 -3.83
C THR A 484 -4.92 2.14 -2.47
N SER A 485 -6.00 2.93 -2.43
CA SER A 485 -6.64 3.34 -1.18
C SER A 485 -7.26 2.20 -0.35
N PRO A 486 -7.72 1.08 -0.92
CA PRO A 486 -8.22 -0.05 -0.14
C PRO A 486 -7.12 -0.93 0.48
N LEU A 487 -5.86 -0.77 0.06
CA LEU A 487 -4.76 -1.60 0.54
C LEU A 487 -4.48 -1.31 2.02
N THR A 488 -4.32 -2.36 2.80
CA THR A 488 -4.01 -2.29 4.24
C THR A 488 -2.51 -2.43 4.50
N SER A 489 -1.78 -3.03 3.56
CA SER A 489 -0.32 -3.19 3.62
C SER A 489 0.33 -3.20 2.23
N LEU A 490 1.60 -2.80 2.16
CA LEU A 490 2.37 -2.74 0.91
C LEU A 490 2.73 -4.13 0.34
N ASP A 491 2.74 -5.18 1.16
CA ASP A 491 2.99 -6.53 0.67
C ASP A 491 1.80 -7.10 -0.13
N GLU A 492 0.60 -6.49 -0.05
CA GLU A 492 -0.52 -6.82 -0.96
C GLU A 492 -0.21 -6.49 -2.43
N LEU A 493 0.82 -5.69 -2.70
CA LEU A 493 1.23 -5.46 -4.09
C LEU A 493 1.84 -6.71 -4.72
N GLN A 494 2.58 -7.53 -3.95
CA GLN A 494 3.39 -8.65 -4.48
C GLN A 494 4.21 -8.26 -5.73
N TYR A 495 4.69 -7.02 -5.77
CA TYR A 495 5.46 -6.49 -6.89
C TYR A 495 6.85 -7.11 -6.88
N GLY A 496 7.27 -7.68 -8.02
CA GLY A 496 8.56 -8.35 -8.18
C GLY A 496 9.62 -7.42 -8.77
N VAL A 497 10.43 -7.95 -9.68
CA VAL A 497 11.37 -7.16 -10.49
C VAL A 497 10.78 -7.03 -11.89
N GLY A 498 10.39 -5.81 -12.26
CA GLY A 498 9.87 -5.48 -13.59
C GLY A 498 10.58 -4.28 -14.20
N ALA A 499 10.14 -3.80 -15.34
CA ALA A 499 10.64 -2.57 -15.95
C ALA A 499 10.05 -1.33 -15.25
N SER A 500 10.78 -0.23 -15.25
CA SER A 500 10.19 1.07 -14.91
C SER A 500 9.54 1.72 -16.13
N LEU A 501 8.57 2.61 -15.88
CA LEU A 501 7.77 3.24 -16.92
C LEU A 501 8.17 4.71 -17.12
N ASN A 502 8.24 5.14 -18.37
CA ASN A 502 8.22 6.54 -18.76
C ASN A 502 6.79 7.00 -19.00
N ILE A 503 6.47 8.22 -18.59
CA ILE A 503 5.17 8.85 -18.83
C ILE A 503 5.34 10.27 -19.39
N THR A 504 4.30 10.77 -20.04
CA THR A 504 4.16 12.17 -20.45
C THR A 504 3.18 12.90 -19.53
N ALA A 505 2.98 14.21 -19.75
CA ALA A 505 2.07 15.01 -18.91
C ALA A 505 0.58 14.62 -19.02
N SER A 506 0.20 13.84 -20.04
CA SER A 506 -1.18 13.34 -20.23
C SER A 506 -1.45 12.01 -19.52
N SER A 507 -0.41 11.31 -19.09
CA SER A 507 -0.48 10.10 -18.26
C SER A 507 -0.09 10.41 -16.81
N PHE A 508 -0.35 9.48 -15.90
CA PHE A 508 -0.15 9.68 -14.47
C PHE A 508 0.39 8.42 -13.79
N PRO A 509 1.27 8.54 -12.78
CA PRO A 509 1.67 7.40 -11.98
C PRO A 509 0.54 6.98 -11.03
N VAL A 510 0.58 5.72 -10.60
CA VAL A 510 -0.28 5.16 -9.55
C VAL A 510 0.58 4.62 -8.40
N ILE A 511 1.68 3.95 -8.74
CA ILE A 511 2.66 3.39 -7.78
C ILE A 511 4.07 3.83 -8.20
N ILE A 512 4.85 4.29 -7.23
CA ILE A 512 6.19 4.87 -7.44
C ILE A 512 7.22 4.17 -6.55
N GLY A 513 8.34 3.76 -7.13
CA GLY A 513 9.56 3.34 -6.44
C GLY A 513 10.42 4.55 -6.04
N THR A 514 10.16 5.15 -4.88
CA THR A 514 10.82 6.35 -4.34
C THR A 514 12.33 6.20 -4.13
N TYR A 515 12.78 5.05 -3.62
CA TYR A 515 14.20 4.73 -3.40
C TYR A 515 14.57 3.47 -4.16
N ALA A 516 14.51 3.56 -5.49
CA ALA A 516 14.76 2.46 -6.41
C ALA A 516 15.72 2.86 -7.55
N LEU A 517 16.40 1.87 -8.09
CA LEU A 517 17.35 1.94 -9.19
C LEU A 517 16.69 1.45 -10.49
N SER A 518 16.87 2.21 -11.57
CA SER A 518 16.59 1.79 -12.94
C SER A 518 17.88 1.20 -13.52
N ASP A 519 18.11 -0.10 -13.30
CA ASP A 519 19.31 -0.82 -13.77
C ASP A 519 19.17 -1.05 -15.28
N ASP A 520 19.99 -0.39 -16.08
CA ASP A 520 19.86 -0.41 -17.53
C ASP A 520 20.12 -1.83 -18.05
N GLY A 521 19.22 -2.31 -18.91
CA GLY A 521 19.37 -3.64 -19.51
C GLY A 521 20.63 -3.77 -20.36
N ASN A 522 21.14 -4.98 -20.49
CA ASN A 522 22.29 -5.30 -21.33
C ASN A 522 21.90 -6.28 -22.45
N GLN A 523 21.89 -5.80 -23.70
CA GLN A 523 21.56 -6.61 -24.88
C GLN A 523 22.50 -7.81 -25.10
N SER A 524 23.68 -7.79 -24.49
CA SER A 524 24.65 -8.90 -24.55
C SER A 524 24.28 -10.04 -23.59
N ASN A 525 23.48 -9.77 -22.55
CA ASN A 525 23.14 -10.71 -21.47
C ASN A 525 21.95 -11.61 -21.81
N LYS A 526 21.97 -12.24 -23.00
CA LYS A 526 20.86 -13.06 -23.53
C LYS A 526 20.46 -14.22 -22.61
N ASP A 527 21.41 -14.81 -21.91
CA ASP A 527 21.19 -16.00 -21.08
C ASP A 527 20.54 -15.68 -19.71
N ILE A 528 20.48 -14.40 -19.34
CA ILE A 528 19.88 -13.90 -18.09
C ILE A 528 18.85 -12.80 -18.39
N ALA A 529 18.02 -13.02 -19.40
CA ALA A 529 16.92 -12.11 -19.75
C ALA A 529 17.34 -10.66 -20.02
N TYR A 530 18.56 -10.40 -20.50
CA TYR A 530 19.11 -9.06 -20.77
C TYR A 530 19.23 -8.16 -19.53
N LEU A 531 19.28 -8.77 -18.33
CA LEU A 531 19.48 -8.05 -17.07
C LEU A 531 20.79 -7.26 -17.06
N GLY A 532 20.81 -6.16 -16.31
CA GLY A 532 21.97 -5.32 -16.08
C GLY A 532 22.97 -5.95 -15.10
N ASP A 533 23.65 -5.12 -14.32
CA ASP A 533 24.62 -5.58 -13.31
C ASP A 533 24.10 -5.49 -11.88
N TYR A 534 22.84 -5.04 -11.69
CA TYR A 534 22.21 -4.82 -10.39
C TYR A 534 22.92 -3.80 -9.49
N GLU A 535 23.85 -3.02 -10.04
CA GLU A 535 24.59 -1.96 -9.36
C GLU A 535 24.18 -0.59 -9.93
N TYR A 536 24.32 0.46 -9.13
CA TYR A 536 24.02 1.81 -9.64
C TYR A 536 25.17 2.32 -10.51
N ASN A 537 24.89 2.47 -11.80
CA ASN A 537 25.76 3.11 -12.76
C ASN A 537 25.41 4.60 -12.94
N LYS A 538 26.43 5.47 -12.97
CA LYS A 538 26.22 6.91 -13.17
C LYS A 538 25.59 7.15 -14.54
N GLY A 539 24.37 7.68 -14.53
CA GLY A 539 23.57 7.91 -15.73
C GLY A 539 22.22 7.22 -15.65
N GLU A 540 22.12 6.14 -14.88
CA GLU A 540 20.85 5.51 -14.54
C GLU A 540 20.00 6.41 -13.67
N GLN A 541 18.68 6.23 -13.75
CA GLN A 541 17.77 6.95 -12.88
C GLN A 541 17.76 6.34 -11.49
N LEU A 542 17.98 7.19 -10.49
CA LEU A 542 17.90 6.82 -9.08
C LEU A 542 16.76 7.58 -8.39
N GLY A 543 15.81 6.82 -7.86
CA GLY A 543 14.63 7.31 -7.16
C GLY A 543 13.47 7.69 -8.08
N ASP A 544 12.29 7.61 -7.46
CA ASP A 544 10.99 7.94 -8.04
C ASP A 544 10.76 7.31 -9.42
N LEU A 545 11.01 6.00 -9.51
CA LEU A 545 10.68 5.19 -10.69
C LEU A 545 9.17 4.94 -10.74
N ILE A 546 8.58 4.98 -11.93
CA ILE A 546 7.15 4.71 -12.07
C ILE A 546 6.98 3.20 -12.29
N LEU A 547 6.27 2.54 -11.39
CA LEU A 547 6.06 1.08 -11.40
C LEU A 547 4.70 0.72 -12.03
N VAL A 548 3.71 1.58 -11.80
CA VAL A 548 2.37 1.47 -12.39
C VAL A 548 1.92 2.85 -12.85
N ALA A 549 1.42 2.94 -14.08
CA ALA A 549 0.96 4.18 -14.69
C ALA A 549 -0.44 4.01 -15.28
N GLY A 550 -1.23 5.09 -15.26
CA GLY A 550 -2.54 5.18 -15.88
C GLY A 550 -2.62 6.30 -16.91
N ALA A 551 -3.58 6.18 -17.81
CA ALA A 551 -3.96 7.24 -18.74
C ALA A 551 -5.45 7.17 -19.04
N TYR A 552 -6.02 8.30 -19.45
CA TYR A 552 -7.36 8.33 -20.04
C TYR A 552 -7.26 8.54 -21.55
N TYR A 553 -8.15 7.90 -22.32
CA TYR A 553 -8.20 8.04 -23.77
C TYR A 553 -9.64 7.98 -24.26
N GLY A 554 -10.14 9.07 -24.84
CA GLY A 554 -11.57 9.24 -25.10
C GLY A 554 -12.38 9.11 -23.81
N GLU A 555 -13.40 8.25 -23.82
CA GLU A 555 -14.19 7.92 -22.63
C GLU A 555 -13.63 6.72 -21.82
N GLY A 556 -12.61 6.03 -22.34
CA GLY A 556 -11.97 4.90 -21.68
C GLY A 556 -10.70 5.25 -20.92
N LYS A 557 -9.99 4.21 -20.49
CA LYS A 557 -8.79 4.31 -19.67
C LYS A 557 -7.83 3.16 -19.90
N VAL A 558 -6.56 3.42 -19.61
CA VAL A 558 -5.45 2.48 -19.76
C VAL A 558 -4.71 2.39 -18.44
N LEU A 559 -4.35 1.18 -18.01
CA LEU A 559 -3.50 0.93 -16.86
C LEU A 559 -2.34 0.02 -17.28
N VAL A 560 -1.14 0.41 -16.89
CA VAL A 560 0.10 -0.26 -17.30
C VAL A 560 0.90 -0.63 -16.07
N PHE A 561 1.25 -1.90 -15.97
CA PHE A 561 2.15 -2.44 -14.95
C PHE A 561 3.51 -2.74 -15.57
N GLY A 562 4.57 -2.25 -14.90
CA GLY A 562 5.95 -2.59 -15.23
C GLY A 562 6.37 -4.01 -14.85
N ASP A 563 5.56 -4.73 -14.08
CA ASP A 563 5.81 -6.08 -13.56
C ASP A 563 4.55 -6.94 -13.66
N THR A 564 4.73 -8.25 -13.81
CA THR A 564 3.62 -9.22 -13.86
C THR A 564 3.39 -9.97 -12.56
N SER A 565 4.33 -9.90 -11.60
CA SER A 565 4.38 -10.76 -10.40
C SER A 565 3.12 -10.66 -9.54
N SER A 566 2.56 -9.45 -9.38
CA SER A 566 1.31 -9.22 -8.64
C SER A 566 0.16 -10.11 -9.08
N PHE A 567 0.20 -10.58 -10.32
CA PHE A 567 -0.87 -11.33 -10.93
C PHE A 567 -0.51 -12.79 -11.22
N GLN A 568 0.68 -13.25 -10.85
CA GLN A 568 1.05 -14.64 -11.10
C GLN A 568 0.33 -15.57 -10.12
N ASN A 569 0.04 -16.81 -10.55
CA ASN A 569 -0.68 -17.83 -9.79
C ASN A 569 -0.30 -17.90 -8.29
N PRO A 570 1.00 -17.91 -7.91
CA PRO A 570 1.39 -18.01 -6.51
C PRO A 570 1.13 -16.74 -5.69
N ALA A 571 1.06 -15.57 -6.34
CA ALA A 571 0.92 -14.27 -5.68
C ALA A 571 -0.54 -13.89 -5.43
N ILE A 572 -1.48 -14.38 -6.25
CA ILE A 572 -2.89 -13.94 -6.24
C ILE A 572 -3.51 -14.03 -4.85
N ALA A 573 -3.25 -15.08 -4.06
CA ALA A 573 -3.82 -15.21 -2.71
C ALA A 573 -3.40 -14.07 -1.76
N PHE A 574 -2.21 -13.50 -1.96
CA PHE A 574 -1.67 -12.37 -1.20
C PHE A 574 -2.10 -11.02 -1.78
N SER A 575 -2.16 -10.91 -3.12
CA SER A 575 -2.44 -9.67 -3.86
C SER A 575 -3.90 -9.49 -4.26
N PHE A 576 -4.78 -10.42 -3.89
CA PHE A 576 -6.17 -10.40 -4.31
C PHE A 576 -6.90 -9.05 -4.06
N PRO A 577 -6.76 -8.36 -2.91
CA PRO A 577 -7.38 -7.05 -2.71
C PRO A 577 -6.92 -6.00 -3.72
N PHE A 578 -5.65 -6.06 -4.13
CA PHE A 578 -5.08 -5.18 -5.15
C PHE A 578 -5.61 -5.50 -6.56
N ILE A 579 -5.72 -6.80 -6.90
CA ILE A 579 -6.34 -7.26 -8.15
C ILE A 579 -7.81 -6.83 -8.20
N GLN A 580 -8.57 -7.07 -7.14
CA GLN A 580 -9.98 -6.67 -7.03
C GLN A 580 -10.14 -5.16 -7.27
N SER A 581 -9.33 -4.34 -6.58
CA SER A 581 -9.37 -2.88 -6.72
C SER A 581 -9.00 -2.41 -8.13
N THR A 582 -8.05 -3.10 -8.77
CA THR A 582 -7.65 -2.86 -10.18
C THR A 582 -8.80 -3.10 -11.14
N PHE A 583 -9.43 -4.27 -11.09
CA PHE A 583 -10.53 -4.63 -11.98
C PHE A 583 -11.80 -3.81 -11.72
N ASN A 584 -12.08 -3.47 -10.46
CA ASN A 584 -13.19 -2.58 -10.13
C ASN A 584 -12.99 -1.18 -10.72
N TRP A 585 -11.78 -0.62 -10.61
CA TRP A 585 -11.49 0.68 -11.20
C TRP A 585 -11.58 0.65 -12.73
N LEU A 586 -11.04 -0.38 -13.37
CA LEU A 586 -11.14 -0.56 -14.82
C LEU A 586 -12.61 -0.71 -15.28
N ALA A 587 -13.45 -1.42 -14.52
CA ALA A 587 -14.88 -1.56 -14.82
C ALA A 587 -15.75 -0.35 -14.41
N SER A 588 -15.18 0.66 -13.76
CA SER A 588 -15.92 1.81 -13.26
C SER A 588 -16.27 2.83 -14.33
N LYS A 589 -17.27 3.69 -14.05
CA LYS A 589 -17.73 4.75 -14.95
C LYS A 589 -16.88 6.03 -14.91
N GLN A 590 -15.74 5.99 -14.23
CA GLN A 590 -14.83 7.12 -14.15
C GLN A 590 -14.17 7.38 -15.51
N THR A 591 -14.31 8.61 -16.01
CA THR A 591 -13.74 9.08 -17.30
C THR A 591 -12.83 10.30 -17.10
N ALA A 592 -12.03 10.63 -18.12
CA ALA A 592 -11.14 11.80 -18.12
C ALA A 592 -11.89 13.10 -17.77
N THR A 593 -13.07 13.27 -18.36
CA THR A 593 -13.92 14.46 -18.19
C THR A 593 -14.36 14.61 -16.74
N THR A 594 -14.84 13.52 -16.12
CA THR A 594 -15.29 13.53 -14.72
C THR A 594 -14.15 13.90 -13.77
N ASN A 595 -12.98 13.29 -13.94
CA ASN A 595 -11.82 13.51 -13.10
C ASN A 595 -11.24 14.92 -13.27
N THR A 596 -11.11 15.39 -14.52
CA THR A 596 -10.60 16.74 -14.82
C THR A 596 -11.53 17.83 -14.28
N LEU A 597 -12.85 17.64 -14.42
CA LEU A 597 -13.83 18.57 -13.88
C LEU A 597 -13.78 18.62 -12.35
N GLN A 598 -13.66 17.47 -11.69
CA GLN A 598 -13.51 17.36 -10.23
C GLN A 598 -12.26 18.10 -9.74
N MET A 599 -11.11 17.87 -10.37
CA MET A 599 -9.87 18.59 -10.07
C MET A 599 -10.00 20.10 -10.32
N GLY A 600 -10.61 20.49 -11.45
CA GLY A 600 -10.83 21.89 -11.81
C GLY A 600 -11.72 22.64 -10.81
N ILE A 601 -12.85 22.05 -10.42
CA ILE A 601 -13.76 22.59 -9.40
C ILE A 601 -13.04 22.72 -8.05
N SER A 602 -12.25 21.71 -7.68
CA SER A 602 -11.47 21.79 -6.45
C SER A 602 -10.45 22.92 -6.49
N MET A 603 -9.72 23.08 -7.60
CA MET A 603 -8.70 24.12 -7.73
C MET A 603 -9.29 25.53 -7.71
N VAL A 604 -10.42 25.73 -8.41
CA VAL A 604 -11.18 26.98 -8.32
C VAL A 604 -11.63 27.25 -6.89
N SER A 605 -12.08 26.21 -6.17
CA SER A 605 -12.49 26.34 -4.76
C SER A 605 -11.31 26.70 -3.85
N LEU A 606 -10.13 26.07 -4.03
CA LEU A 606 -8.94 26.39 -3.24
C LEU A 606 -8.44 27.82 -3.49
N ILE A 607 -8.37 28.23 -4.76
CA ILE A 607 -7.99 29.60 -5.13
C ILE A 607 -9.03 30.60 -4.58
N GLY A 608 -10.32 30.26 -4.70
CA GLY A 608 -11.41 31.02 -4.10
C GLY A 608 -11.25 31.19 -2.59
N ALA A 609 -10.90 30.13 -1.86
CA ALA A 609 -10.62 30.19 -0.43
C ALA A 609 -9.50 31.18 -0.10
N ILE A 610 -8.40 31.16 -0.86
CA ILE A 610 -7.27 32.08 -0.69
C ILE A 610 -7.68 33.53 -0.98
N ILE A 611 -8.37 33.78 -2.09
CA ILE A 611 -8.83 35.12 -2.51
C ILE A 611 -9.81 35.69 -1.48
N VAL A 612 -10.84 34.93 -1.11
CA VAL A 612 -11.85 35.37 -0.14
C VAL A 612 -11.19 35.69 1.21
N TYR A 613 -10.26 34.87 1.68
CA TYR A 613 -9.53 35.14 2.92
C TYR A 613 -8.63 36.40 2.84
N ARG A 614 -8.11 36.72 1.65
CA ARG A 614 -7.26 37.91 1.43
C ARG A 614 -8.06 39.21 1.35
N PHE A 615 -9.17 39.23 0.63
CA PHE A 615 -9.92 40.46 0.31
C PHE A 615 -10.88 40.92 1.42
N PHE A 616 -11.41 40.00 2.23
CA PHE A 616 -12.30 40.40 3.32
C PHE A 616 -11.53 40.99 4.50
N LYS A 617 -11.90 42.22 4.89
CA LYS A 617 -11.26 42.96 6.00
C LYS A 617 -11.55 42.35 7.37
N ASN A 618 -12.67 41.66 7.54
CA ASN A 618 -13.06 41.04 8.79
C ASN A 618 -12.51 39.60 8.84
N LYS A 619 -11.62 39.30 9.80
CA LYS A 619 -10.92 38.00 9.91
C LYS A 619 -11.11 37.38 11.29
N THR A 620 -12.34 37.39 11.80
CA THR A 620 -12.63 36.99 13.19
C THR A 620 -12.59 35.48 13.45
N ILE A 621 -12.10 34.66 12.50
CA ILE A 621 -12.00 33.22 12.67
C ILE A 621 -10.58 32.85 13.12
N PRO A 622 -10.43 32.03 14.17
CA PRO A 622 -9.12 31.56 14.60
C PRO A 622 -8.48 30.67 13.51
N PHE A 623 -7.17 30.84 13.27
CA PHE A 623 -6.44 30.04 12.29
C PHE A 623 -6.59 28.52 12.53
N ALA A 624 -6.74 28.10 13.79
CA ALA A 624 -7.00 26.72 14.18
C ALA A 624 -8.17 26.06 13.44
N LEU A 625 -9.12 26.84 12.88
CA LEU A 625 -10.23 26.28 12.11
C LEU A 625 -9.79 25.68 10.76
N PHE A 626 -8.75 26.20 10.12
CA PHE A 626 -8.26 25.69 8.83
C PHE A 626 -7.73 24.24 8.91
N PRO A 627 -6.80 23.88 9.84
CA PRO A 627 -6.35 22.50 9.99
C PRO A 627 -7.46 21.57 10.50
N ILE A 628 -8.40 22.04 11.33
CA ILE A 628 -9.60 21.26 11.70
C ILE A 628 -10.36 20.87 10.43
N ILE A 629 -10.62 21.85 9.56
CA ILE A 629 -11.43 21.66 8.36
C ILE A 629 -10.76 20.72 7.37
N LEU A 630 -9.44 20.86 7.19
CA LEU A 630 -8.62 19.92 6.41
C LEU A 630 -8.78 18.49 6.95
N CYS A 631 -8.56 18.26 8.25
CA CYS A 631 -8.68 16.93 8.85
C CYS A 631 -10.11 16.38 8.74
N THR A 632 -11.14 17.22 8.95
CA THR A 632 -12.54 16.76 8.84
C THR A 632 -12.92 16.39 7.41
N ALA A 633 -12.42 17.11 6.40
CA ALA A 633 -12.67 16.78 5.00
C ALA A 633 -11.98 15.45 4.62
N LEU A 634 -10.74 15.23 5.09
CA LEU A 634 -10.00 13.99 4.89
C LEU A 634 -10.65 12.80 5.60
N LEU A 635 -11.13 12.98 6.84
CA LEU A 635 -11.87 11.94 7.56
C LEU A 635 -13.18 11.59 6.86
N LEU A 636 -13.89 12.60 6.34
CA LEU A 636 -15.11 12.40 5.59
C LEU A 636 -14.84 11.58 4.32
N SER A 637 -13.86 11.96 3.50
CA SER A 637 -13.53 11.19 2.29
C SER A 637 -13.02 9.79 2.62
N THR A 638 -12.18 9.64 3.65
CA THR A 638 -11.71 8.31 4.11
C THR A 638 -12.88 7.41 4.53
N SER A 639 -13.93 7.98 5.13
CA SER A 639 -15.12 7.22 5.56
C SER A 639 -16.08 6.92 4.40
N LEU A 640 -16.16 7.80 3.40
CA LEU A 640 -17.06 7.66 2.26
C LEU A 640 -16.47 6.81 1.13
N ASN A 641 -15.16 6.86 0.90
CA ASN A 641 -14.51 6.18 -0.22
C ASN A 641 -14.76 4.67 -0.25
N PRO A 642 -14.72 3.92 0.87
CA PRO A 642 -15.06 2.50 0.87
C PRO A 642 -16.51 2.19 0.44
N LEU A 643 -17.42 3.18 0.54
CA LEU A 643 -18.81 3.05 0.07
C LEU A 643 -18.95 3.37 -1.42
N LEU A 644 -17.99 4.12 -1.98
CA LEU A 644 -17.94 4.55 -3.39
C LEU A 644 -17.01 3.67 -4.24
N ILE A 645 -16.30 2.75 -3.61
CA ILE A 645 -15.56 1.69 -4.26
C ILE A 645 -16.41 0.43 -4.10
N ASP A 646 -16.71 -0.22 -5.22
CA ASP A 646 -17.51 -1.44 -5.19
C ASP A 646 -16.76 -2.56 -4.47
N ASN A 647 -17.41 -3.20 -3.49
CA ASN A 647 -16.91 -4.38 -2.81
C ASN A 647 -17.79 -5.56 -3.24
N ASN A 648 -17.53 -6.11 -4.44
CA ASN A 648 -18.20 -7.31 -4.90
C ASN A 648 -18.09 -8.40 -3.82
N LYS A 649 -19.24 -8.94 -3.43
CA LYS A 649 -19.26 -10.15 -2.60
C LYS A 649 -18.71 -11.29 -3.42
N MET A 650 -17.62 -11.87 -2.93
CA MET A 650 -17.03 -13.02 -3.57
C MET A 650 -17.94 -14.25 -3.42
N THR A 651 -17.96 -15.08 -4.45
CA THR A 651 -18.72 -16.34 -4.46
C THR A 651 -17.84 -17.50 -4.94
N GLY A 652 -18.21 -18.73 -4.59
CA GLY A 652 -17.51 -19.95 -5.02
C GLY A 652 -16.75 -20.67 -3.90
N ASN A 653 -15.71 -21.41 -4.26
CA ASN A 653 -14.94 -22.30 -3.37
C ASN A 653 -13.85 -21.55 -2.59
N ILE A 654 -14.23 -20.45 -1.93
CA ILE A 654 -13.29 -19.58 -1.24
C ILE A 654 -12.76 -20.25 0.02
N VAL A 655 -11.46 -20.11 0.25
CA VAL A 655 -10.77 -20.52 1.48
C VAL A 655 -10.04 -19.31 2.04
N PHE A 656 -10.22 -19.03 3.32
CA PHE A 656 -9.42 -18.02 4.01
C PHE A 656 -8.29 -18.69 4.77
N ILE A 657 -7.06 -18.19 4.56
CA ILE A 657 -5.90 -18.50 5.40
C ILE A 657 -5.73 -17.31 6.33
N ASP A 658 -5.85 -17.53 7.64
CA ASP A 658 -5.72 -16.46 8.62
C ASP A 658 -4.32 -15.84 8.59
N ALA A 659 -4.25 -14.54 8.80
CA ALA A 659 -3.03 -13.82 9.15
C ALA A 659 -3.31 -12.79 10.25
N SER A 660 -4.51 -12.83 10.85
CA SER A 660 -5.01 -11.83 11.79
C SER A 660 -4.66 -12.15 13.24
N HIS A 661 -4.36 -13.41 13.57
CA HIS A 661 -3.94 -13.86 14.90
C HIS A 661 -2.41 -13.98 15.03
N SER A 662 -1.67 -13.26 14.19
CA SER A 662 -0.20 -13.32 14.15
C SER A 662 0.30 -14.76 13.97
N GLU A 663 -0.28 -15.45 12.99
CA GLU A 663 0.06 -16.83 12.61
C GLU A 663 1.57 -16.99 12.35
N ARG A 664 2.11 -18.18 12.62
CA ARG A 664 3.55 -18.45 12.55
C ARG A 664 4.01 -18.80 11.13
N PHE A 665 3.74 -17.91 10.17
CA PHE A 665 4.28 -17.96 8.83
C PHE A 665 4.68 -16.57 8.33
N THR A 666 5.54 -16.52 7.31
CA THR A 666 5.90 -15.25 6.66
C THR A 666 5.02 -14.97 5.45
N LEU A 667 4.69 -13.68 5.26
CA LEU A 667 3.99 -13.17 4.09
C LEU A 667 4.92 -13.01 2.86
N GLU A 668 6.20 -13.31 3.03
CA GLU A 668 7.16 -13.41 1.95
C GLU A 668 6.89 -14.67 1.14
N SER A 669 6.81 -14.52 -0.18
CA SER A 669 6.45 -15.62 -1.08
C SER A 669 7.58 -16.65 -1.19
N PHE A 670 7.24 -17.94 -1.08
CA PHE A 670 8.09 -19.10 -1.35
C PHE A 670 9.41 -19.18 -0.54
N THR A 671 9.34 -18.84 0.73
CA THR A 671 10.38 -19.15 1.72
C THR A 671 10.05 -20.42 2.49
N ASP A 672 11.00 -21.01 3.20
CA ASP A 672 10.75 -22.21 4.03
C ASP A 672 9.60 -22.06 5.04
N GLU A 673 9.37 -20.83 5.52
CA GLU A 673 8.36 -20.49 6.53
C GLU A 673 7.10 -19.82 5.93
N SER A 674 6.90 -19.84 4.61
CA SER A 674 5.67 -19.35 3.98
C SER A 674 4.66 -20.47 3.73
N VAL A 675 3.53 -20.11 3.12
CA VAL A 675 2.36 -20.96 2.87
C VAL A 675 2.01 -21.07 1.38
N ASN A 676 2.95 -20.77 0.48
CA ASN A 676 2.73 -20.90 -0.96
C ASN A 676 2.43 -22.34 -1.37
N GLY A 677 3.12 -23.33 -0.79
CA GLY A 677 2.84 -24.75 -0.99
C GLY A 677 1.40 -25.10 -0.60
N LEU A 678 0.90 -24.57 0.53
CA LEU A 678 -0.51 -24.70 0.90
C LEU A 678 -1.43 -24.04 -0.14
N ILE A 679 -1.15 -22.80 -0.53
CA ILE A 679 -1.93 -22.03 -1.52
C ILE A 679 -2.07 -22.81 -2.84
N VAL A 680 -0.94 -23.28 -3.40
CA VAL A 680 -0.92 -24.01 -4.67
C VAL A 680 -1.69 -25.32 -4.54
N ASN A 681 -1.56 -26.04 -3.43
CA ASN A 681 -2.32 -27.27 -3.21
C ASN A 681 -3.83 -27.02 -3.02
N LEU A 682 -4.24 -25.88 -2.47
CA LEU A 682 -5.66 -25.49 -2.46
C LEU A 682 -6.17 -25.27 -3.89
N HIS A 683 -5.41 -24.58 -4.75
CA HIS A 683 -5.77 -24.42 -6.17
C HIS A 683 -5.91 -25.76 -6.89
N ARG A 684 -4.99 -26.71 -6.65
CA ARG A 684 -5.06 -28.07 -7.23
C ARG A 684 -6.35 -28.82 -6.85
N ASN A 685 -6.97 -28.48 -5.72
CA ASN A 685 -8.24 -29.06 -5.26
C ASN A 685 -9.46 -28.17 -5.55
N ASN A 686 -9.35 -27.23 -6.49
CA ASN A 686 -10.42 -26.31 -6.88
C ASN A 686 -10.94 -25.41 -5.73
N TYR A 687 -10.04 -25.09 -4.78
CA TYR A 687 -10.25 -24.05 -3.76
C TYR A 687 -9.51 -22.77 -4.12
N LEU A 688 -10.06 -21.64 -3.68
CA LEU A 688 -9.55 -20.30 -3.99
C LEU A 688 -9.07 -19.64 -2.69
N PRO A 689 -7.79 -19.83 -2.32
CA PRO A 689 -7.20 -19.25 -1.13
C PRO A 689 -7.10 -17.73 -1.23
N ILE A 690 -7.39 -17.05 -0.13
CA ILE A 690 -7.20 -15.62 0.07
C ILE A 690 -6.68 -15.42 1.48
N LEU A 691 -5.69 -14.53 1.66
CA LEU A 691 -5.22 -14.21 3.01
C LEU A 691 -6.22 -13.32 3.76
N LEU A 692 -6.54 -13.71 4.99
CA LEU A 692 -7.40 -12.98 5.91
C LEU A 692 -6.55 -12.22 6.92
N ARG A 693 -6.16 -11.00 6.56
CA ARG A 693 -5.30 -10.14 7.39
C ARG A 693 -6.00 -9.55 8.62
N GLU A 694 -7.33 -9.44 8.56
CA GLU A 694 -8.17 -8.98 9.65
C GLU A 694 -9.32 -9.95 9.86
N PHE A 695 -9.59 -10.32 11.11
CA PHE A 695 -10.67 -11.25 11.42
C PHE A 695 -12.04 -10.63 11.13
N SER A 696 -12.62 -11.01 9.99
CA SER A 696 -13.91 -10.49 9.53
C SER A 696 -14.95 -11.58 9.47
N LYS A 697 -15.93 -11.52 10.39
CA LYS A 697 -17.08 -12.44 10.43
C LYS A 697 -17.87 -12.45 9.11
N GLU A 698 -17.98 -11.28 8.46
CA GLU A 698 -18.65 -11.15 7.16
C GLU A 698 -17.91 -11.92 6.06
N LYS A 699 -16.59 -11.73 5.94
CA LYS A 699 -15.77 -12.45 4.95
C LYS A 699 -15.78 -13.95 5.23
N ILE A 700 -15.52 -14.38 6.47
CA ILE A 700 -15.46 -15.80 6.83
C ILE A 700 -16.77 -16.53 6.50
N THR A 701 -17.92 -15.86 6.65
CA THR A 701 -19.22 -16.49 6.35
C THR A 701 -19.38 -16.86 4.86
N THR A 702 -18.61 -16.26 3.95
CA THR A 702 -18.66 -16.60 2.52
C THR A 702 -17.69 -17.71 2.13
N SER A 703 -16.80 -18.15 3.02
CA SER A 703 -15.82 -19.21 2.72
C SER A 703 -16.30 -20.60 3.10
N LYS A 704 -15.72 -21.61 2.46
CA LYS A 704 -15.94 -23.03 2.75
C LYS A 704 -15.04 -23.54 3.87
N ILE A 705 -13.79 -23.06 3.87
CA ILE A 705 -12.75 -23.44 4.82
C ILE A 705 -12.11 -22.17 5.39
N LEU A 706 -11.80 -22.20 6.68
CA LEU A 706 -10.93 -21.26 7.37
C LEU A 706 -9.72 -22.02 7.92
N ILE A 707 -8.52 -21.53 7.61
CA ILE A 707 -7.25 -22.19 7.98
C ILE A 707 -6.48 -21.31 8.96
N PHE A 708 -6.02 -21.91 10.05
CA PHE A 708 -5.12 -21.33 11.05
C PHE A 708 -3.80 -22.12 11.07
N VAL A 709 -2.67 -21.41 11.11
CA VAL A 709 -1.31 -21.96 11.01
C VAL A 709 -0.49 -21.46 12.21
N ALA A 710 -0.61 -22.21 13.31
CA ALA A 710 0.00 -21.91 14.60
C ALA A 710 -0.27 -20.46 15.05
N PRO A 711 -1.53 -20.14 15.44
CA PRO A 711 -1.87 -18.83 15.97
C PRO A 711 -0.98 -18.49 17.17
N THR A 712 -0.60 -17.22 17.31
CA THR A 712 0.14 -16.74 18.50
C THR A 712 -0.65 -15.75 19.34
N THR A 713 -1.76 -15.25 18.80
CA THR A 713 -2.75 -14.43 19.51
C THR A 713 -3.96 -15.27 19.87
N ALA A 714 -4.32 -15.29 21.15
CA ALA A 714 -5.43 -16.13 21.64
C ALA A 714 -6.80 -15.68 21.10
N PHE A 715 -7.62 -16.65 20.69
CA PHE A 715 -9.00 -16.41 20.29
C PHE A 715 -9.84 -15.83 21.45
N THR A 716 -10.61 -14.80 21.17
CA THR A 716 -11.59 -14.25 22.10
C THR A 716 -12.82 -15.16 22.23
N GLY A 717 -13.56 -15.02 23.34
CA GLY A 717 -14.81 -15.78 23.53
C GLY A 717 -15.85 -15.53 22.42
N ASP A 718 -15.89 -14.30 21.90
CA ASP A 718 -16.78 -13.90 20.80
C ASP A 718 -16.37 -14.52 19.46
N GLU A 719 -15.07 -14.72 19.24
CA GLU A 719 -14.54 -15.43 18.06
C GLU A 719 -14.84 -16.92 18.16
N VAL A 720 -14.58 -17.56 19.30
CA VAL A 720 -14.89 -18.98 19.51
C VAL A 720 -16.40 -19.25 19.32
N ALA A 721 -17.27 -18.38 19.85
CA ALA A 721 -18.71 -18.49 19.64
C ALA A 721 -19.10 -18.37 18.16
N PHE A 722 -18.47 -17.43 17.44
CA PHE A 722 -18.67 -17.27 16.00
C PHE A 722 -18.17 -18.48 15.20
N LEU A 723 -16.99 -19.02 15.51
CA LEU A 723 -16.42 -20.19 14.83
C LEU A 723 -17.29 -21.44 15.01
N LYS A 724 -17.89 -21.63 16.19
CA LYS A 724 -18.92 -22.65 16.42
C LYS A 724 -20.14 -22.47 15.52
N GLN A 725 -20.63 -21.24 15.40
CA GLN A 725 -21.75 -20.93 14.51
C GLN A 725 -21.38 -21.14 13.04
N TYR A 726 -20.17 -20.75 12.63
CA TYR A 726 -19.64 -20.97 11.28
C TYR A 726 -19.64 -22.47 10.92
N MET A 727 -19.12 -23.33 11.81
CA MET A 727 -19.17 -24.78 11.63
C MET A 727 -20.59 -25.34 11.65
N THR A 728 -21.46 -24.81 12.51
CA THR A 728 -22.89 -25.18 12.53
C THR A 728 -23.55 -24.94 11.17
N ASN A 729 -23.19 -23.84 10.50
CA ASN A 729 -23.67 -23.47 9.16
C ASN A 729 -22.98 -24.25 8.02
N GLY A 730 -22.03 -25.13 8.36
CA GLY A 730 -21.34 -26.03 7.45
C GLY A 730 -19.97 -25.57 6.97
N GLY A 731 -19.38 -24.56 7.62
CA GLY A 731 -17.99 -24.21 7.41
C GLY A 731 -17.04 -25.22 8.03
N PHE A 732 -15.84 -25.36 7.48
CA PHE A 732 -14.78 -26.20 8.05
C PHE A 732 -13.64 -25.34 8.58
N ILE A 733 -13.07 -25.74 9.70
CA ILE A 733 -11.86 -25.10 10.24
C ILE A 733 -10.72 -26.11 10.17
N LEU A 734 -9.59 -25.70 9.62
CA LEU A 734 -8.34 -26.44 9.68
C LEU A 734 -7.38 -25.69 10.61
N LEU A 735 -6.96 -26.34 11.69
CA LEU A 735 -6.04 -25.78 12.67
C LEU A 735 -4.75 -26.61 12.71
N ALA A 736 -3.64 -26.04 12.27
CA ALA A 736 -2.31 -26.60 12.52
C ALA A 736 -1.74 -25.99 13.81
N THR A 737 -1.52 -26.79 14.84
CA THR A 737 -0.98 -26.31 16.12
C THR A 737 -0.28 -27.43 16.88
N GLY A 738 1.01 -27.25 17.17
CA GLY A 738 1.78 -28.09 18.07
C GLY A 738 1.69 -27.62 19.52
N TYR A 739 2.27 -28.38 20.45
CA TYR A 739 2.19 -28.06 21.88
C TYR A 739 2.79 -26.69 22.21
N GLU A 740 3.89 -26.31 21.56
CA GLU A 740 4.58 -25.04 21.82
C GLU A 740 3.72 -23.81 21.51
N ASP A 741 2.85 -23.90 20.49
CA ASP A 741 1.99 -22.79 20.06
C ASP A 741 0.53 -22.96 20.52
N LYS A 742 0.23 -23.99 21.34
CA LYS A 742 -1.15 -24.35 21.67
C LYS A 742 -1.88 -23.31 22.52
N GLU A 743 -1.17 -22.48 23.28
CA GLU A 743 -1.77 -21.54 24.23
C GLU A 743 -2.77 -20.57 23.57
N ALA A 744 -2.44 -20.08 22.38
CA ALA A 744 -3.34 -19.21 21.62
C ALA A 744 -4.56 -19.97 21.07
N SER A 745 -4.37 -21.25 20.74
CA SER A 745 -5.43 -22.14 20.24
C SER A 745 -6.31 -22.73 21.34
N LEU A 746 -5.85 -22.67 22.60
CA LEU A 746 -6.48 -23.32 23.74
C LEU A 746 -7.96 -22.94 23.94
N PRO A 747 -8.39 -21.67 23.78
CA PRO A 747 -9.80 -21.31 23.88
C PRO A 747 -10.69 -22.05 22.87
N LEU A 748 -10.18 -22.29 21.64
CA LEU A 748 -10.90 -23.05 20.62
C LEU A 748 -10.86 -24.55 20.91
N LEU A 749 -9.68 -25.10 21.22
CA LEU A 749 -9.48 -26.53 21.53
C LEU A 749 -10.35 -26.99 22.71
N GLN A 750 -10.35 -26.24 23.82
CA GLN A 750 -11.19 -26.53 24.98
C GLN A 750 -12.69 -26.49 24.66
N ALA A 751 -13.09 -25.66 23.70
CA ALA A 751 -14.48 -25.56 23.28
C ALA A 751 -15.00 -26.85 22.62
N PHE A 752 -14.10 -27.75 22.23
CA PHE A 752 -14.34 -29.05 21.61
C PHE A 752 -13.79 -30.24 22.43
N ASP A 753 -13.43 -30.02 23.70
CA ASP A 753 -12.88 -31.06 24.58
C ASP A 753 -11.64 -31.77 23.99
N VAL A 754 -10.75 -31.01 23.32
CA VAL A 754 -9.48 -31.52 22.78
C VAL A 754 -8.30 -30.79 23.40
N ASP A 755 -7.20 -31.51 23.60
CA ASP A 755 -5.91 -30.93 23.98
C ASP A 755 -4.78 -31.50 23.14
N VAL A 756 -3.71 -30.70 22.99
CA VAL A 756 -2.42 -31.13 22.45
C VAL A 756 -1.55 -31.52 23.64
N GLU A 757 -1.12 -32.78 23.69
CA GLU A 757 -0.40 -33.36 24.83
C GLU A 757 1.07 -32.94 24.87
N GLN A 758 1.63 -32.85 26.07
CA GLN A 758 3.05 -32.52 26.28
C GLN A 758 3.97 -33.73 26.09
N ILE A 759 3.80 -34.46 24.99
CA ILE A 759 4.61 -35.63 24.63
C ILE A 759 5.29 -35.33 23.30
N PRO A 760 6.56 -34.88 23.30
CA PRO A 760 7.28 -34.58 22.07
C PRO A 760 7.61 -35.88 21.35
N LEU A 761 6.92 -36.18 20.24
CA LEU A 761 7.27 -37.31 19.39
C LEU A 761 8.38 -36.93 18.39
N GLY A 762 8.57 -35.63 18.13
CA GLY A 762 9.52 -35.13 17.15
C GLY A 762 9.08 -35.46 15.71
N PRO A 763 10.02 -35.76 14.80
CA PRO A 763 9.69 -36.07 13.42
C PRO A 763 9.05 -37.47 13.29
N VAL A 764 7.89 -37.54 12.66
CA VAL A 764 7.12 -38.78 12.47
C VAL A 764 6.64 -38.90 11.02
N PRO A 765 6.88 -40.03 10.32
CA PRO A 765 7.78 -41.09 10.71
C PRO A 765 9.24 -40.59 10.70
N TYR A 766 10.12 -41.30 11.40
CA TYR A 766 11.54 -41.01 11.36
C TYR A 766 12.13 -41.44 10.01
N VAL A 767 12.28 -40.49 9.09
CA VAL A 767 12.67 -40.73 7.69
C VAL A 767 14.18 -40.59 7.41
N GLU A 768 14.98 -40.17 8.39
CA GLU A 768 16.41 -39.96 8.21
C GLU A 768 17.13 -41.27 7.82
N GLY A 769 17.88 -41.22 6.71
CA GLY A 769 18.64 -42.36 6.18
C GLY A 769 17.90 -43.23 5.14
N ASN A 770 16.59 -43.04 4.92
CA ASN A 770 15.79 -43.81 3.95
C ASN A 770 14.71 -42.94 3.25
N THR A 771 15.03 -41.71 2.88
CA THR A 771 14.06 -40.73 2.32
C THR A 771 13.26 -41.26 1.12
N THR A 772 13.90 -42.02 0.21
CA THR A 772 13.21 -42.60 -0.96
C THR A 772 12.15 -43.63 -0.59
N LEU A 773 12.32 -44.36 0.51
CA LEU A 773 11.35 -45.37 0.95
C LEU A 773 10.06 -44.70 1.44
N TYR A 774 10.19 -43.59 2.16
CA TYR A 774 9.09 -42.90 2.84
C TYR A 774 8.53 -41.71 2.06
N GLN A 775 9.05 -41.40 0.87
CA GLN A 775 8.70 -40.19 0.11
C GLN A 775 7.20 -40.01 -0.18
N ASN A 776 6.43 -41.11 -0.18
CA ASN A 776 4.97 -41.09 -0.40
C ASN A 776 4.15 -41.19 0.89
N GLU A 777 4.78 -41.29 2.05
CA GLU A 777 4.13 -41.27 3.35
C GLU A 777 4.13 -39.85 3.92
N PRO A 778 3.05 -39.39 4.59
CA PRO A 778 3.06 -38.10 5.24
C PRO A 778 4.11 -38.09 6.37
N ARG A 779 4.81 -36.97 6.48
CA ARG A 779 5.77 -36.67 7.52
C ARG A 779 5.38 -35.40 8.29
N PHE A 780 5.59 -35.45 9.58
CA PHE A 780 5.45 -34.38 10.54
C PHE A 780 6.86 -34.06 11.06
N VAL A 781 7.15 -32.78 11.27
CA VAL A 781 8.47 -32.31 11.73
C VAL A 781 8.49 -32.16 13.24
N ASP A 782 7.39 -31.67 13.80
CA ASP A 782 7.26 -31.43 15.23
C ASP A 782 5.88 -31.92 15.69
N SER A 783 5.77 -33.24 15.88
CA SER A 783 4.49 -33.89 16.15
C SER A 783 4.18 -34.06 17.63
N TRP A 784 2.93 -33.82 17.98
CA TRP A 784 2.41 -33.86 19.35
C TRP A 784 1.11 -34.68 19.40
N PRO A 785 0.92 -35.62 20.34
CA PRO A 785 -0.32 -36.38 20.42
C PRO A 785 -1.53 -35.52 20.76
N LEU A 786 -2.70 -35.87 20.23
CA LEU A 786 -3.98 -35.27 20.57
C LEU A 786 -4.76 -36.16 21.54
N SER A 787 -5.36 -35.54 22.56
CA SER A 787 -6.36 -36.17 23.42
C SER A 787 -7.73 -35.54 23.21
N PHE A 788 -8.77 -36.37 23.19
CA PHE A 788 -10.12 -35.95 22.84
C PHE A 788 -11.16 -36.92 23.41
N LYS A 789 -12.43 -36.49 23.45
CA LYS A 789 -13.55 -37.39 23.72
C LYS A 789 -13.93 -38.15 22.43
N GLU A 790 -14.06 -39.47 22.52
CA GLU A 790 -14.27 -40.36 21.35
C GLU A 790 -15.57 -40.07 20.57
N ASN A 791 -16.59 -39.51 21.23
CA ASN A 791 -17.86 -39.25 20.57
C ASN A 791 -17.70 -38.15 19.51
N GLN A 792 -17.84 -38.52 18.22
CA GLN A 792 -17.84 -37.64 17.04
C GLN A 792 -16.46 -37.23 16.49
N THR A 793 -15.40 -37.97 16.85
CA THR A 793 -14.04 -37.72 16.38
C THR A 793 -13.58 -38.80 15.38
N ILE A 794 -12.99 -38.40 14.27
CA ILE A 794 -12.37 -39.28 13.26
C ILE A 794 -10.86 -39.01 13.28
N SER A 795 -10.03 -40.05 13.45
CA SER A 795 -8.58 -39.89 13.32
C SER A 795 -8.13 -40.23 11.91
N TYR A 796 -7.48 -39.28 11.24
CA TYR A 796 -6.96 -39.41 9.88
C TYR A 796 -5.49 -39.85 9.83
N TYR A 797 -4.74 -39.62 10.91
CA TYR A 797 -3.37 -40.12 11.02
C TYR A 797 -3.04 -40.56 12.45
N ASN A 798 -2.47 -41.77 12.55
CA ASN A 798 -2.06 -42.39 13.79
C ASN A 798 -0.60 -42.85 13.68
N PHE A 799 0.18 -42.60 14.73
CA PHE A 799 1.53 -43.15 14.89
C PHE A 799 1.52 -44.19 15.99
N THR A 800 2.09 -45.37 15.74
CA THR A 800 2.17 -46.44 16.75
C THR A 800 3.61 -46.73 17.11
N TRP A 801 3.93 -46.67 18.40
CA TRP A 801 5.25 -46.99 18.94
C TRP A 801 5.11 -47.73 20.26
N ALA A 802 5.79 -48.88 20.39
CA ALA A 802 5.80 -49.71 21.61
C ALA A 802 4.39 -49.98 22.19
N ASP A 803 3.47 -50.45 21.35
CA ASP A 803 2.07 -50.77 21.66
C ASP A 803 1.16 -49.58 22.04
N LEU A 804 1.67 -48.35 21.95
CA LEU A 804 0.88 -47.12 22.12
C LEU A 804 0.57 -46.50 20.76
N THR A 805 -0.69 -46.11 20.55
CA THR A 805 -1.13 -45.38 19.37
C THR A 805 -1.38 -43.92 19.75
N TYR A 806 -0.75 -43.02 19.02
CA TYR A 806 -0.85 -41.57 19.16
C TYR A 806 -1.59 -41.00 17.96
N HIS A 807 -2.57 -40.14 18.19
CA HIS A 807 -3.34 -39.46 17.14
C HIS A 807 -2.71 -38.11 16.83
N LEU A 808 -2.40 -37.84 15.55
CA LEU A 808 -1.76 -36.59 15.12
C LEU A 808 -2.66 -35.72 14.25
N VAL A 809 -3.65 -36.33 13.59
CA VAL A 809 -4.61 -35.59 12.78
C VAL A 809 -6.00 -36.11 13.06
N VAL A 810 -6.86 -35.25 13.60
CA VAL A 810 -8.22 -35.60 13.99
C VAL A 810 -9.22 -34.60 13.46
N PHE A 811 -10.41 -35.09 13.11
CA PHE A 811 -11.55 -34.28 12.72
C PHE A 811 -12.69 -34.46 13.71
N ILE A 812 -13.23 -33.35 14.19
CA ILE A 812 -14.33 -33.29 15.14
C ILE A 812 -15.54 -32.72 14.41
N LYS A 813 -16.58 -33.53 14.27
CA LYS A 813 -17.81 -33.07 13.60
C LYS A 813 -18.56 -32.08 14.49
N HIS A 814 -18.99 -30.96 13.93
CA HIS A 814 -19.83 -29.98 14.62
C HIS A 814 -20.89 -29.37 13.70
N GLY A 815 -22.15 -29.69 13.98
CA GLY A 815 -23.27 -29.30 13.11
C GLY A 815 -23.10 -29.88 11.70
N ALA A 816 -23.20 -29.04 10.68
CA ALA A 816 -23.01 -29.43 9.28
C ALA A 816 -21.53 -29.40 8.84
N GLY A 817 -20.62 -28.86 9.65
CA GLY A 817 -19.20 -28.74 9.36
C GLY A 817 -18.34 -29.41 10.44
N GLY A 818 -17.17 -28.86 10.72
CA GLY A 818 -16.30 -29.38 11.77
C GLY A 818 -14.91 -28.77 11.85
N LEU A 819 -14.14 -29.26 12.81
CA LEU A 819 -12.78 -28.83 13.13
C LEU A 819 -11.78 -29.95 12.82
N LEU A 820 -10.91 -29.73 11.84
CA LEU A 820 -9.76 -30.58 11.51
C LEU A 820 -8.52 -30.01 12.22
N ILE A 821 -7.84 -30.84 13.00
CA ILE A 821 -6.64 -30.45 13.76
C ILE A 821 -5.46 -31.25 13.24
N ILE A 822 -4.36 -30.56 12.93
CA ILE A 822 -3.06 -31.14 12.61
C ILE A 822 -2.11 -30.75 13.74
N SER A 823 -1.64 -31.71 14.53
CA SER A 823 -0.83 -31.44 15.73
C SER A 823 0.66 -31.26 15.45
N ASP A 824 0.95 -30.41 14.48
CA ASP A 824 2.28 -29.95 14.09
C ASP A 824 2.14 -28.52 13.55
N SER A 825 2.72 -27.55 14.26
CA SER A 825 2.68 -26.13 13.90
C SER A 825 3.28 -25.81 12.54
N GLN A 826 4.17 -26.67 12.04
CA GLN A 826 4.97 -26.43 10.85
C GLN A 826 4.47 -27.20 9.63
N TYR A 827 3.51 -28.12 9.79
CA TYR A 827 3.09 -29.04 8.74
C TYR A 827 2.67 -28.33 7.44
N LEU A 828 2.02 -27.17 7.55
CA LEU A 828 1.48 -26.41 6.42
C LEU A 828 2.48 -25.45 5.75
N LEU A 829 3.72 -25.40 6.24
CA LEU A 829 4.76 -24.53 5.71
C LEU A 829 5.42 -25.12 4.46
N ASP A 830 5.94 -24.26 3.59
CA ASP A 830 6.51 -24.64 2.29
C ASP A 830 7.62 -25.67 2.39
N LYS A 831 8.50 -25.57 3.40
CA LYS A 831 9.56 -26.57 3.66
C LYS A 831 9.04 -28.00 3.86
N ASN A 832 7.77 -28.14 4.22
CA ASN A 832 7.13 -29.41 4.55
C ASN A 832 6.16 -29.90 3.48
N ILE A 833 5.61 -29.00 2.66
CA ILE A 833 4.72 -29.37 1.56
C ILE A 833 5.47 -29.25 0.24
N GLU A 834 5.76 -28.01 -0.16
CA GLU A 834 6.29 -27.66 -1.47
C GLU A 834 6.87 -26.24 -1.42
N SER A 835 8.14 -26.11 -1.77
CA SER A 835 8.89 -24.86 -1.88
C SER A 835 9.36 -24.63 -3.32
N ILE A 836 10.23 -23.64 -3.54
CA ILE A 836 10.81 -23.38 -4.88
C ILE A 836 11.58 -24.59 -5.40
N TYR A 837 12.38 -25.21 -4.52
CA TYR A 837 13.42 -26.17 -4.90
C TYR A 837 13.17 -27.59 -4.41
N ASP A 838 12.24 -27.78 -3.47
CA ASP A 838 11.97 -29.07 -2.85
C ASP A 838 10.48 -29.27 -2.58
N TYR A 839 10.06 -30.51 -2.43
CA TYR A 839 8.69 -30.89 -2.09
C TYR A 839 8.64 -32.26 -1.43
N TRP A 840 7.62 -32.49 -0.62
CA TRP A 840 7.38 -33.80 -0.02
C TRP A 840 6.08 -34.43 -0.56
N PRO A 841 6.16 -35.40 -1.49
CA PRO A 841 4.99 -35.99 -2.13
C PRO A 841 3.97 -36.56 -1.15
N GLY A 842 4.42 -37.22 -0.08
CA GLY A 842 3.54 -37.78 0.94
C GLY A 842 2.69 -36.74 1.66
N ASN A 843 3.22 -35.53 1.90
CA ASN A 843 2.49 -34.45 2.56
C ASN A 843 1.49 -33.81 1.62
N ILE A 844 1.87 -33.63 0.36
CA ILE A 844 0.99 -33.16 -0.70
C ILE A 844 -0.19 -34.13 -0.89
N LEU A 845 0.07 -35.43 -0.98
CA LEU A 845 -0.95 -36.46 -1.16
C LEU A 845 -1.85 -36.61 0.08
N PHE A 846 -1.30 -36.45 1.28
CA PHE A 846 -2.10 -36.50 2.50
C PHE A 846 -2.96 -35.25 2.66
N LEU A 847 -2.45 -34.05 2.36
CA LEU A 847 -3.25 -32.82 2.34
C LEU A 847 -4.40 -32.92 1.32
N LYS A 848 -4.11 -33.44 0.12
CA LYS A 848 -5.13 -33.76 -0.88
C LYS A 848 -6.22 -34.68 -0.33
N TYR A 849 -5.82 -35.75 0.35
CA TYR A 849 -6.75 -36.69 0.96
C TYR A 849 -7.67 -36.00 1.98
N LEU A 850 -7.10 -35.20 2.88
CA LEU A 850 -7.87 -34.43 3.87
C LEU A 850 -8.86 -33.48 3.21
N LEU A 851 -8.45 -32.74 2.17
CA LEU A 851 -9.33 -31.81 1.46
C LEU A 851 -10.47 -32.52 0.73
N ASN A 852 -10.22 -33.68 0.12
CA ASN A 852 -11.25 -34.49 -0.54
C ASN A 852 -12.29 -35.02 0.46
N GLU A 853 -11.86 -35.40 1.67
CA GLU A 853 -12.78 -35.83 2.72
C GLU A 853 -13.72 -34.68 3.13
N LEU A 854 -13.19 -33.48 3.35
CA LEU A 854 -14.00 -32.29 3.67
C LEU A 854 -15.01 -31.98 2.55
N GLN A 855 -14.57 -32.02 1.29
CA GLN A 855 -15.46 -31.79 0.15
C GLN A 855 -16.54 -32.87 0.01
N THR A 856 -16.21 -34.14 0.29
CA THR A 856 -17.18 -35.25 0.26
C THR A 856 -18.25 -35.06 1.34
N MET A 857 -17.87 -34.59 2.53
CA MET A 857 -18.84 -34.23 3.57
C MET A 857 -19.74 -33.06 3.16
N GLU A 858 -19.21 -32.11 2.37
CA GLU A 858 -19.99 -31.01 1.81
C GLU A 858 -20.99 -31.47 0.75
N GLU A 859 -20.62 -32.41 -0.13
CA GLU A 859 -21.52 -32.92 -1.19
C GLU A 859 -22.65 -33.81 -0.66
N LEU A 860 -22.45 -34.46 0.50
CA LEU A 860 -23.47 -35.27 1.16
C LEU A 860 -24.56 -34.43 1.87
N ARG A 861 -24.36 -33.11 1.98
CA ARG A 861 -25.30 -32.14 2.54
C ARG A 861 -26.27 -31.65 1.48
#